data_AF-A0A925B0D0-F1
#
_entry.id   AF-A0A925B0D0-F1
#
_cell.length_a   1.000
_cell.length_b   1.000
_cell.length_c   1.000
_cell.angle_alpha   90.00
_cell.angle_beta   90.00
_cell.angle_gamma   90.00
#
_symmetry.space_group_name_H-M   'P 1'
#
loop_
_entity.id
_entity.type
_entity.pdbx_description
1 polymer ?
#
loop_
_entity_poly.entity_id
_entity_poly.type
_entity_poly.pdbx_seq_one_letter_code
_entity_poly.pdbx_strand_id
1 'polypeptide(L)'
;MSRTWAKLHRYAGLATAAFLTLAGLTGACIAWNDELDVALNRNVLEVAAAPYSEASIASWVAAVENRHPDAQVTYVVMPVSATDVARLYVTGRRDAAALGVDEVFVEPHTARIMAERKRGVVPRRWLELMPFVYALHHSLHLGRFGVRAMGIVAIVWMFDTLVGLRLALPRLNRESLRRALTIKSSAHRARLTYDVHRASGIWIWPILFVIALTGAAMNLEDEVFEPILDAVGNLTPNAIDRLPRRDDHDAGDVTSAIAAARVALDDTSAATQVGASPRLGGIRIAPDRHAYAFGFHLPTDFMREHPGTFVTVVDGVVTDVRFAGGTSGADVLHDLQFPLHSGKACGILGRIAITIVGVGVALLSLTGVLIWLRKTRQRWARRGGVLAAQAVVLMCGIAAHAQTDAQSPPTVLVAAEPEYTEEARANGIEGTVPPETSEPPATTDASDPSSTSIVVTVKGSRPQAQRLRESAEAVTVVELRRARRETADLGEVVARTPGVTLQRAGGLGSATRFSLNGLYDDQIRFFLDGVPLELAGFPFGFANVPVNLVQRLEIYRGVVPIRFGADALGGAVNLVTERSDHNRLGVSYQVGSFGTHRVSVDGGYLHQSSGLVVDGAAYFDTADNDYRIDVEVADARGRLTKARVRRFHDRYHAYGAAFTVGVIDRTWARRLTLRAFASTYDKELQHNIVMTVPYGEVRYGETSYGVTTTYEQPLTAKVDLSVIANYARRSIDLVDRSQWVYDWFGERVRERRIAGEIDGDPTDQTTWQDSGWSRVNLAWKPHPAHVVRLVVSPAYTTRRGDERLQADPQARDPLSARRELLTVVSGIEHEWNARPVEGASAIAVHGERGTNYAIQNSLFAKHYVYRASTEETLPGGSFRPLTSNMQAFGVGDSIRLRLTASMYAKASYEFTRRLPRPEEVFGNGALVEANIALEPEVSHNVNLGPHVDLASGLGTFTVDVNGFWRDSDRLIVLLGNDRFFTYQNVFRARALGVENAFVWTSRARLLSADGSLTFQDVRNASSDGTFGDFEGDRIPNRPWLFASWGTRLRTTGWPSSDDALEPFYVGRYVHQFYRGWESQGRREFNQVVDAQLTHNLGLSWTLARDVARVTTTLEAQNVTNAAVFDFFGVQRPGRAFYLKVTG
;
A
#
# COMPACT_ATOMS: atom_id res chain seq x y z
N MET A 1 30.92 -12.46 -39.92
CA MET A 1 30.35 -13.08 -38.70
C MET A 1 29.47 -12.14 -37.85
N SER A 2 29.99 -11.10 -37.18
CA SER A 2 29.26 -10.36 -36.10
C SER A 2 27.83 -9.88 -36.42
N ARG A 3 27.57 -9.40 -37.65
CA ARG A 3 26.22 -8.99 -38.09
C ARG A 3 25.19 -10.13 -38.10
N THR A 4 25.60 -11.39 -38.25
CA THR A 4 24.72 -12.56 -38.27
C THR A 4 24.32 -12.94 -36.85
N TRP A 5 25.29 -13.06 -35.93
CA TRP A 5 25.04 -13.25 -34.50
C TRP A 5 24.10 -12.15 -33.94
N ALA A 6 24.31 -10.89 -34.30
CA ALA A 6 23.43 -9.77 -33.92
C ALA A 6 22.08 -9.68 -34.69
N LYS A 7 21.82 -10.58 -35.64
CA LYS A 7 20.47 -10.87 -36.16
C LYS A 7 19.84 -11.99 -35.34
N LEU A 8 20.54 -13.12 -35.18
CA LEU A 8 20.07 -14.30 -34.44
C LEU A 8 19.61 -13.92 -33.03
N HIS A 9 20.51 -13.33 -32.23
CA HIS A 9 20.21 -12.94 -30.85
C HIS A 9 19.03 -11.96 -30.73
N ARG A 10 18.90 -11.07 -31.71
CA ARG A 10 17.79 -10.12 -31.76
C ARG A 10 16.45 -10.80 -32.04
N TYR A 11 16.40 -11.85 -32.85
CA TYR A 11 15.14 -12.51 -33.19
C TYR A 11 14.77 -13.62 -32.19
N ALA A 12 15.74 -14.40 -31.72
CA ALA A 12 15.55 -15.36 -30.64
C ALA A 12 15.05 -14.65 -29.37
N GLY A 13 15.82 -13.68 -28.85
CA GLY A 13 15.44 -12.91 -27.67
C GLY A 13 14.16 -12.06 -27.81
N LEU A 14 13.67 -11.78 -29.02
CA LEU A 14 12.34 -11.15 -29.22
C LEU A 14 11.20 -12.16 -29.23
N ALA A 15 11.42 -13.37 -29.75
CA ALA A 15 10.43 -14.44 -29.73
C ALA A 15 10.22 -14.97 -28.30
N THR A 16 11.30 -15.05 -27.51
CA THR A 16 11.24 -15.57 -26.14
C THR A 16 10.95 -14.51 -25.07
N ALA A 17 11.12 -13.20 -25.33
CA ALA A 17 11.03 -12.13 -24.32
C ALA A 17 9.79 -12.17 -23.42
N ALA A 18 8.60 -12.41 -23.97
CA ALA A 18 7.37 -12.45 -23.17
C ALA A 18 7.36 -13.64 -22.18
N PHE A 19 7.73 -14.82 -22.69
CA PHE A 19 7.88 -16.04 -21.89
C PHE A 19 8.97 -15.90 -20.83
N LEU A 20 10.12 -15.31 -21.18
CA LEU A 20 11.23 -15.11 -20.25
C LEU A 20 10.95 -14.03 -19.19
N THR A 21 10.19 -12.98 -19.50
CA THR A 21 9.69 -12.05 -18.47
C THR A 21 8.74 -12.76 -17.50
N LEU A 22 7.83 -13.60 -18.00
CA LEU A 22 6.91 -14.37 -17.15
C LEU A 22 7.64 -15.42 -16.31
N ALA A 23 8.49 -16.24 -16.93
CA ALA A 23 9.29 -17.28 -16.28
C ALA A 23 10.28 -16.70 -15.26
N GLY A 24 10.93 -15.57 -15.56
CA GLY A 24 11.85 -14.90 -14.63
C GLY A 24 11.16 -14.40 -13.37
N LEU A 25 9.96 -13.81 -13.48
CA LEU A 25 9.19 -13.33 -12.33
C LEU A 25 8.58 -14.49 -11.52
N THR A 26 7.94 -15.45 -12.19
CA THR A 26 7.36 -16.64 -11.52
C THR A 26 8.44 -17.52 -10.89
N GLY A 27 9.59 -17.68 -11.56
CA GLY A 27 10.77 -18.42 -11.08
C GLY A 27 11.34 -17.84 -9.79
N ALA A 28 11.40 -16.51 -9.69
CA ALA A 28 11.82 -15.82 -8.46
C ALA A 28 10.86 -16.07 -7.28
N CYS A 29 9.57 -16.35 -7.54
CA CYS A 29 8.62 -16.77 -6.51
C CYS A 29 8.76 -18.26 -6.18
N ILE A 30 8.79 -19.17 -7.17
CA ILE A 30 8.80 -20.63 -6.90
C ILE A 30 10.15 -21.17 -6.38
N ALA A 31 11.22 -20.37 -6.41
CA ALA A 31 12.42 -20.60 -5.59
C ALA A 31 12.11 -20.65 -4.06
N TRP A 32 10.91 -20.24 -3.66
CA TRP A 32 10.37 -20.29 -2.30
C TRP A 32 8.95 -20.89 -2.28
N ASN A 33 8.69 -21.88 -3.15
CA ASN A 33 7.35 -22.43 -3.35
C ASN A 33 6.72 -22.93 -2.05
N ASP A 34 7.37 -23.85 -1.34
CA ASP A 34 6.85 -24.45 -0.11
C ASP A 34 6.70 -23.41 1.01
N GLU A 35 7.68 -22.53 1.22
CA GLU A 35 7.66 -21.56 2.31
C GLU A 35 6.65 -20.42 2.07
N LEU A 36 6.43 -20.00 0.82
CA LEU A 36 5.36 -19.06 0.50
C LEU A 36 3.98 -19.71 0.60
N ASP A 37 3.84 -20.96 0.17
CA ASP A 37 2.57 -21.70 0.28
C ASP A 37 2.18 -21.90 1.76
N VAL A 38 3.14 -22.29 2.61
CA VAL A 38 2.96 -22.36 4.07
C VAL A 38 2.73 -20.97 4.68
N ALA A 39 3.56 -19.96 4.38
CA ALA A 39 3.40 -18.63 4.99
C ALA A 39 2.06 -17.94 4.64
N LEU A 40 1.50 -18.23 3.46
CA LEU A 40 0.17 -17.75 3.05
C LEU A 40 -0.98 -18.58 3.65
N ASN A 41 -0.75 -19.85 3.99
CA ASN A 41 -1.79 -20.80 4.37
C ASN A 41 -1.52 -21.51 5.72
N ARG A 42 -0.76 -20.89 6.62
CA ARG A 42 -0.37 -21.43 7.94
C ARG A 42 -1.54 -22.04 8.70
N ASN A 43 -2.69 -21.38 8.64
CA ASN A 43 -3.91 -21.83 9.28
C ASN A 43 -4.32 -23.27 8.89
N VAL A 44 -4.02 -23.74 7.68
CA VAL A 44 -4.35 -25.10 7.22
C VAL A 44 -3.14 -26.00 6.94
N LEU A 45 -1.92 -25.44 6.86
CA LEU A 45 -0.68 -26.19 6.58
C LEU A 45 0.23 -26.37 7.81
N GLU A 46 0.03 -25.60 8.88
CA GLU A 46 0.69 -25.80 10.18
C GLU A 46 -0.32 -26.40 11.20
N VAL A 47 0.13 -27.36 12.00
CA VAL A 47 -0.62 -28.06 13.07
C VAL A 47 0.17 -28.05 14.38
N ALA A 48 -0.48 -28.38 15.51
CA ALA A 48 0.19 -28.49 16.80
C ALA A 48 1.27 -29.60 16.78
N ALA A 49 2.43 -29.31 17.38
CA ALA A 49 3.57 -30.22 17.38
C ALA A 49 3.27 -31.53 18.14
N ALA A 50 3.38 -32.67 17.45
CA ALA A 50 3.20 -33.99 18.03
C ALA A 50 4.05 -35.05 17.27
N PRO A 51 4.19 -36.28 17.80
CA PRO A 51 4.91 -37.36 17.14
C PRO A 51 3.96 -38.33 16.42
N TYR A 52 4.22 -38.62 15.13
CA TYR A 52 3.52 -39.66 14.36
C TYR A 52 4.42 -40.89 14.14
N SER A 53 3.80 -41.99 13.71
CA SER A 53 4.48 -43.21 13.25
C SER A 53 4.25 -43.40 11.75
N GLU A 54 5.15 -44.09 11.06
CA GLU A 54 4.93 -44.48 9.65
C GLU A 54 3.74 -45.45 9.51
N ALA A 55 3.34 -46.15 10.58
CA ALA A 55 2.08 -46.90 10.62
C ALA A 55 0.83 -46.03 10.48
N SER A 56 0.92 -44.71 10.75
CA SER A 56 -0.19 -43.77 10.50
C SER A 56 -0.45 -43.53 9.01
N ILE A 57 0.50 -43.85 8.13
CA ILE A 57 0.36 -43.58 6.68
C ILE A 57 -0.82 -44.36 6.08
N ALA A 58 -1.03 -45.60 6.53
CA ALA A 58 -2.19 -46.40 6.12
C ALA A 58 -3.52 -45.74 6.49
N SER A 59 -3.62 -45.10 7.68
CA SER A 59 -4.83 -44.38 8.07
C SER A 59 -4.98 -43.04 7.36
N TRP A 60 -3.91 -42.37 6.94
CA TRP A 60 -3.98 -41.19 6.08
C TRP A 60 -4.54 -41.53 4.70
N VAL A 61 -4.05 -42.59 4.07
CA VAL A 61 -4.55 -43.08 2.77
C VAL A 61 -6.02 -43.48 2.89
N ALA A 62 -6.36 -44.30 3.89
CA ALA A 62 -7.74 -44.70 4.14
C ALA A 62 -8.66 -43.50 4.43
N ALA A 63 -8.22 -42.48 5.17
CA ALA A 63 -9.03 -41.29 5.42
C ALA A 63 -9.33 -40.50 4.14
N VAL A 64 -8.37 -40.38 3.23
CA VAL A 64 -8.54 -39.67 1.94
C VAL A 64 -9.43 -40.46 0.98
N GLU A 65 -9.25 -41.78 0.86
CA GLU A 65 -10.06 -42.59 -0.06
C GLU A 65 -11.49 -42.84 0.46
N ASN A 66 -11.70 -42.96 1.77
CA ASN A 66 -13.07 -42.96 2.34
C ASN A 66 -13.77 -41.60 2.15
N ARG A 67 -13.01 -40.49 2.11
CA ARG A 67 -13.55 -39.14 1.89
C ARG A 67 -13.89 -38.86 0.43
N HIS A 68 -13.17 -39.49 -0.51
CA HIS A 68 -13.32 -39.37 -1.96
C HIS A 68 -13.25 -40.76 -2.63
N PRO A 69 -14.34 -41.55 -2.62
CA PRO A 69 -14.32 -42.94 -3.12
C PRO A 69 -13.90 -43.08 -4.60
N ASP A 70 -14.25 -42.10 -5.43
CA ASP A 70 -13.87 -42.01 -6.85
C ASP A 70 -12.37 -41.73 -7.06
N ALA A 71 -11.61 -41.50 -5.99
CA ALA A 71 -10.19 -41.17 -6.02
C ALA A 71 -9.32 -42.28 -5.42
N GLN A 72 -8.06 -42.31 -5.84
CA GLN A 72 -6.98 -43.15 -5.32
C GLN A 72 -5.75 -42.29 -5.01
N VAL A 73 -5.04 -42.57 -3.92
CA VAL A 73 -3.79 -41.88 -3.56
C VAL A 73 -2.64 -42.41 -4.41
N THR A 74 -1.90 -41.50 -5.04
CA THR A 74 -0.77 -41.84 -5.92
C THR A 74 0.58 -41.34 -5.40
N TYR A 75 0.60 -40.36 -4.49
CA TYR A 75 1.85 -39.91 -3.86
C TYR A 75 1.60 -39.31 -2.48
N VAL A 76 2.48 -39.62 -1.52
CA VAL A 76 2.47 -39.09 -0.15
C VAL A 76 3.79 -38.34 0.07
N VAL A 77 3.72 -37.07 0.48
CA VAL A 77 4.86 -36.29 0.98
C VAL A 77 4.89 -36.40 2.49
N MET A 78 6.02 -36.81 3.05
CA MET A 78 6.19 -36.86 4.51
C MET A 78 6.39 -35.43 5.07
N PRO A 79 5.75 -35.08 6.19
CA PRO A 79 6.01 -33.80 6.86
C PRO A 79 7.49 -33.69 7.26
N VAL A 80 8.06 -32.48 7.20
CA VAL A 80 9.48 -32.21 7.45
C VAL A 80 9.72 -31.82 8.90
N SER A 81 8.81 -31.04 9.48
CA SER A 81 8.75 -30.71 10.90
C SER A 81 7.60 -31.44 11.62
N ALA A 82 7.61 -31.43 12.96
CA ALA A 82 6.52 -31.95 13.78
C ALA A 82 5.23 -31.11 13.72
N THR A 83 5.29 -29.91 13.13
CA THR A 83 4.16 -28.98 12.94
C THR A 83 3.62 -28.98 11.50
N ASP A 84 4.20 -29.75 10.57
CA ASP A 84 3.73 -29.79 9.18
C ASP A 84 2.57 -30.79 9.01
N VAL A 85 1.65 -30.49 8.08
CA VAL A 85 0.70 -31.49 7.55
C VAL A 85 1.36 -32.46 6.56
N ALA A 86 0.88 -33.70 6.52
CA ALA A 86 1.18 -34.62 5.42
C ALA A 86 0.44 -34.17 4.14
N ARG A 87 1.07 -34.29 2.97
CA ARG A 87 0.47 -33.91 1.67
C ARG A 87 0.25 -35.15 0.81
N LEU A 88 -1.00 -35.46 0.49
CA LEU A 88 -1.40 -36.63 -0.31
C LEU A 88 -1.94 -36.17 -1.66
N TYR A 89 -1.34 -36.64 -2.75
CA TYR A 89 -1.82 -36.37 -4.10
C TYR A 89 -2.71 -37.52 -4.59
N VAL A 90 -3.83 -37.16 -5.20
CA VAL A 90 -4.86 -38.11 -5.64
C VAL A 90 -5.13 -38.02 -7.15
N THR A 91 -5.53 -39.15 -7.73
CA THR A 91 -6.03 -39.25 -9.11
C THR A 91 -7.39 -39.93 -9.11
N GLY A 92 -8.17 -39.76 -10.19
CA GLY A 92 -9.42 -40.50 -10.35
C GLY A 92 -9.14 -41.98 -10.56
N ARG A 93 -9.97 -42.85 -9.97
CA ARG A 93 -10.03 -44.27 -10.35
C ARG A 93 -10.48 -44.40 -11.81
N ARG A 94 -10.25 -45.56 -12.41
CA ARG A 94 -10.61 -45.85 -13.80
C ARG A 94 -12.09 -45.56 -14.05
N ASP A 95 -12.39 -44.91 -15.18
CA ASP A 95 -13.72 -44.49 -15.62
C ASP A 95 -14.49 -43.51 -14.69
N ALA A 96 -13.84 -42.98 -13.64
CA ALA A 96 -14.42 -41.95 -12.78
C ALA A 96 -14.50 -40.55 -13.46
N ALA A 97 -15.41 -39.71 -12.96
CA ALA A 97 -15.54 -38.33 -13.41
C ALA A 97 -14.32 -37.47 -13.02
N ALA A 98 -14.10 -36.35 -13.73
CA ALA A 98 -12.94 -35.48 -13.50
C ALA A 98 -12.96 -34.83 -12.10
N LEU A 99 -12.13 -35.37 -11.19
CA LEU A 99 -12.09 -35.00 -9.77
C LEU A 99 -12.02 -33.48 -9.51
N GLY A 100 -12.72 -33.04 -8.46
CA GLY A 100 -12.67 -31.65 -7.95
C GLY A 100 -11.41 -31.30 -7.15
N VAL A 101 -10.56 -32.30 -6.85
CA VAL A 101 -9.39 -32.25 -5.97
C VAL A 101 -8.24 -33.05 -6.60
N ASP A 102 -6.99 -32.66 -6.36
CA ASP A 102 -5.80 -33.46 -6.70
C ASP A 102 -4.69 -33.43 -5.63
N GLU A 103 -4.85 -32.63 -4.57
CA GLU A 103 -3.95 -32.57 -3.40
C GLU A 103 -4.78 -32.37 -2.12
N VAL A 104 -4.50 -33.19 -1.10
CA VAL A 104 -5.19 -33.26 0.19
C VAL A 104 -4.19 -33.16 1.33
N PHE A 105 -4.54 -32.40 2.37
CA PHE A 105 -3.68 -32.15 3.53
C PHE A 105 -4.23 -32.90 4.75
N VAL A 106 -3.37 -33.65 5.44
CA VAL A 106 -3.78 -34.53 6.56
C VAL A 106 -2.93 -34.24 7.80
N GLU A 107 -3.59 -34.14 8.96
CA GLU A 107 -2.96 -34.04 10.27
C GLU A 107 -2.30 -35.39 10.65
N PRO A 108 -0.96 -35.47 10.77
CA PRO A 108 -0.23 -36.76 10.81
C PRO A 108 -0.63 -37.69 11.97
N HIS A 109 -1.14 -37.10 13.05
CA HIS A 109 -1.41 -37.76 14.33
C HIS A 109 -2.82 -38.36 14.45
N THR A 110 -3.76 -37.84 13.66
CA THR A 110 -5.20 -38.11 13.78
C THR A 110 -5.83 -38.64 12.49
N ALA A 111 -5.08 -38.64 11.38
CA ALA A 111 -5.57 -38.83 10.01
C ALA A 111 -6.68 -37.84 9.59
N ARG A 112 -6.87 -36.75 10.33
CA ARG A 112 -7.90 -35.74 10.05
C ARG A 112 -7.51 -34.89 8.84
N ILE A 113 -8.39 -34.82 7.85
CA ILE A 113 -8.21 -33.94 6.69
C ILE A 113 -8.31 -32.48 7.14
N MET A 114 -7.29 -31.70 6.83
CA MET A 114 -7.12 -30.29 7.16
C MET A 114 -7.63 -29.37 6.06
N ALA A 115 -7.31 -29.70 4.81
CA ALA A 115 -7.70 -28.95 3.61
C ALA A 115 -7.60 -29.83 2.35
N GLU A 116 -8.18 -29.34 1.26
CA GLU A 116 -8.21 -29.96 -0.06
C GLU A 116 -7.99 -28.85 -1.11
N ARG A 117 -7.24 -29.12 -2.18
CA ARG A 117 -7.09 -28.20 -3.32
C ARG A 117 -7.04 -28.91 -4.67
N LYS A 118 -7.26 -28.12 -5.72
CA LYS A 118 -6.96 -28.50 -7.10
C LYS A 118 -5.87 -27.58 -7.65
N ARG A 119 -4.71 -28.14 -7.98
CA ARG A 119 -3.57 -27.41 -8.54
C ARG A 119 -3.86 -26.92 -9.96
N GLY A 120 -3.15 -25.88 -10.39
CA GLY A 120 -3.23 -25.35 -11.76
C GLY A 120 -4.55 -24.66 -12.14
N VAL A 121 -5.47 -24.43 -11.19
CA VAL A 121 -6.69 -23.63 -11.40
C VAL A 121 -6.44 -22.15 -11.16
N VAL A 122 -7.29 -21.27 -11.71
CA VAL A 122 -7.27 -19.82 -11.41
C VAL A 122 -7.61 -19.61 -9.92
N PRO A 123 -6.77 -18.93 -9.12
CA PRO A 123 -6.97 -18.85 -7.67
C PRO A 123 -8.26 -18.13 -7.27
N ARG A 124 -8.99 -18.77 -6.36
CA ARG A 124 -10.11 -18.24 -5.58
C ARG A 124 -9.74 -18.16 -4.09
N ARG A 125 -8.74 -18.92 -3.65
CA ARG A 125 -8.17 -18.96 -2.30
C ARG A 125 -6.64 -18.83 -2.34
N TRP A 126 -6.03 -18.35 -1.25
CA TRP A 126 -4.57 -18.31 -1.10
C TRP A 126 -3.90 -19.69 -1.24
N LEU A 127 -4.62 -20.76 -0.89
CA LEU A 127 -4.20 -22.16 -1.00
C LEU A 127 -4.01 -22.62 -2.46
N GLU A 128 -4.54 -21.88 -3.44
CA GLU A 128 -4.42 -22.19 -4.87
C GLU A 128 -3.35 -21.31 -5.55
N LEU A 129 -2.83 -20.27 -4.88
CA LEU A 129 -1.97 -19.26 -5.51
C LEU A 129 -0.59 -19.81 -5.90
N MET A 130 0.13 -20.47 -4.99
CA MET A 130 1.46 -21.01 -5.33
C MET A 130 1.38 -22.14 -6.37
N PRO A 131 0.42 -23.09 -6.30
CA PRO A 131 0.16 -24.03 -7.40
C PRO A 131 -0.16 -23.38 -8.75
N PHE A 132 -0.88 -22.25 -8.77
CA PHE A 132 -1.12 -21.48 -9.99
C PHE A 132 0.18 -20.85 -10.52
N VAL A 133 0.96 -20.19 -9.67
CA VAL A 133 2.26 -19.59 -10.08
C VAL A 133 3.23 -20.67 -10.60
N TYR A 134 3.24 -21.85 -9.98
CA TYR A 134 4.05 -23.00 -10.41
C TYR A 134 3.58 -23.56 -11.77
N ALA A 135 2.27 -23.75 -11.96
CA ALA A 135 1.71 -24.19 -13.24
C ALA A 135 1.92 -23.16 -14.37
N LEU A 136 1.83 -21.87 -14.06
CA LEU A 136 2.12 -20.76 -14.96
C LEU A 136 3.60 -20.73 -15.39
N HIS A 137 4.53 -21.08 -14.49
CA HIS A 137 5.96 -21.09 -14.77
C HIS A 137 6.36 -22.14 -15.80
N HIS A 138 6.01 -23.42 -15.59
CA HIS A 138 6.47 -24.53 -16.43
C HIS A 138 5.53 -24.86 -17.60
N SER A 139 4.22 -24.60 -17.47
CA SER A 139 3.22 -25.00 -18.48
C SER A 139 2.39 -23.87 -19.05
N LEU A 140 2.52 -22.63 -18.57
CA LEU A 140 1.67 -21.49 -18.98
C LEU A 140 0.14 -21.74 -18.80
N HIS A 141 -0.26 -22.75 -18.01
CA HIS A 141 -1.61 -23.34 -17.98
C HIS A 141 -2.11 -23.95 -19.31
N LEU A 142 -1.22 -24.29 -20.23
CA LEU A 142 -1.52 -24.95 -21.52
C LEU A 142 -1.18 -26.46 -21.51
N GLY A 143 -1.02 -27.05 -20.33
CA GLY A 143 -0.76 -28.49 -20.14
C GLY A 143 0.47 -29.00 -20.94
N ARG A 144 0.37 -30.19 -21.51
CA ARG A 144 1.46 -30.82 -22.31
C ARG A 144 1.95 -29.95 -23.48
N PHE A 145 1.07 -29.15 -24.10
CA PHE A 145 1.50 -28.21 -25.15
C PHE A 145 2.36 -27.09 -24.55
N GLY A 146 1.95 -26.55 -23.41
CA GLY A 146 2.68 -25.51 -22.70
C GLY A 146 4.06 -25.94 -22.20
N VAL A 147 4.17 -27.15 -21.65
CA VAL A 147 5.45 -27.74 -21.21
C VAL A 147 6.43 -27.82 -22.39
N ARG A 148 6.02 -28.47 -23.50
CA ARG A 148 6.84 -28.55 -24.73
C ARG A 148 7.19 -27.16 -25.28
N ALA A 149 6.26 -26.20 -25.25
CA ALA A 149 6.53 -24.83 -25.68
C ALA A 149 7.56 -24.12 -24.80
N MET A 150 7.51 -24.31 -23.47
CA MET A 150 8.49 -23.77 -22.53
C MET A 150 9.87 -24.42 -22.69
N GLY A 151 9.92 -25.73 -22.93
CA GLY A 151 11.16 -26.43 -23.27
C GLY A 151 11.80 -25.93 -24.58
N ILE A 152 11.00 -25.73 -25.64
CA ILE A 152 11.49 -25.13 -26.90
C ILE A 152 11.98 -23.68 -26.67
N VAL A 153 11.26 -22.88 -25.88
CA VAL A 153 11.70 -21.53 -25.47
C VAL A 153 13.02 -21.58 -24.71
N ALA A 154 13.20 -22.55 -23.81
CA ALA A 154 14.43 -22.74 -23.04
C ALA A 154 15.60 -23.19 -23.91
N ILE A 155 15.41 -24.10 -24.89
CA ILE A 155 16.43 -24.46 -25.88
C ILE A 155 16.85 -23.23 -26.70
N VAL A 156 15.88 -22.47 -27.23
CA VAL A 156 16.15 -21.24 -28.00
C VAL A 156 16.90 -20.23 -27.14
N TRP A 157 16.53 -20.08 -25.87
CA TRP A 157 17.18 -19.17 -24.92
C TRP A 157 18.59 -19.64 -24.52
N MET A 158 18.80 -20.93 -24.29
CA MET A 158 20.12 -21.52 -23.99
C MET A 158 21.13 -21.16 -25.09
N PHE A 159 20.78 -21.42 -26.35
CA PHE A 159 21.60 -21.00 -27.49
C PHE A 159 21.71 -19.47 -27.60
N ASP A 160 20.64 -18.73 -27.30
CA ASP A 160 20.68 -17.25 -27.28
C ASP A 160 21.70 -16.70 -26.28
N THR A 161 21.82 -17.30 -25.08
CA THR A 161 22.83 -16.87 -24.09
C THR A 161 24.25 -17.06 -24.59
N LEU A 162 24.53 -18.14 -25.34
CA LEU A 162 25.83 -18.39 -25.97
C LEU A 162 26.13 -17.35 -27.07
N VAL A 163 25.12 -16.97 -27.86
CA VAL A 163 25.25 -15.88 -28.83
C VAL A 163 25.46 -14.53 -28.14
N GLY A 164 24.76 -14.28 -27.03
CA GLY A 164 24.93 -13.10 -26.17
C GLY A 164 26.36 -12.97 -25.64
N LEU A 165 26.91 -14.06 -25.07
CA LEU A 165 28.31 -14.14 -24.63
C LEU A 165 29.27 -13.87 -25.81
N ARG A 166 29.05 -14.51 -26.96
CA ARG A 166 29.87 -14.35 -28.17
C ARG A 166 29.84 -12.92 -28.75
N LEU A 167 28.76 -12.18 -28.53
CA LEU A 167 28.58 -10.77 -28.90
C LEU A 167 29.17 -9.80 -27.87
N ALA A 168 29.14 -10.13 -26.58
CA ALA A 168 29.75 -9.34 -25.52
C ALA A 168 31.28 -9.48 -25.49
N LEU A 169 31.80 -10.68 -25.79
CA LEU A 169 33.21 -11.01 -25.88
C LEU A 169 33.60 -11.33 -27.35
N PRO A 170 33.68 -10.33 -28.25
CA PRO A 170 34.02 -10.56 -29.65
C PRO A 170 35.43 -11.17 -29.86
N ARG A 171 36.34 -10.93 -28.92
CA ARG A 171 37.67 -11.55 -28.73
C ARG A 171 37.85 -11.88 -27.25
N LEU A 172 38.53 -12.99 -26.93
CA LEU A 172 38.91 -13.37 -25.57
C LEU A 172 40.19 -12.61 -25.15
N ASN A 173 40.03 -11.36 -24.70
CA ASN A 173 41.13 -10.57 -24.14
C ASN A 173 40.67 -9.65 -22.98
N ARG A 174 41.62 -9.16 -22.18
CA ARG A 174 41.36 -8.32 -20.99
C ARG A 174 40.55 -7.06 -21.30
N GLU A 175 40.78 -6.43 -22.46
CA GLU A 175 40.07 -5.21 -22.88
C GLU A 175 38.59 -5.49 -23.18
N SER A 176 38.32 -6.54 -23.96
CA SER A 176 36.97 -7.01 -24.30
C SER A 176 36.18 -7.40 -23.05
N LEU A 177 36.83 -8.10 -22.10
CA LEU A 177 36.23 -8.45 -20.81
C LEU A 177 35.92 -7.20 -19.95
N ARG A 178 36.88 -6.28 -19.80
CA ARG A 178 36.67 -4.99 -19.11
C ARG A 178 35.54 -4.18 -19.74
N ARG A 179 35.42 -4.22 -21.08
CA ARG A 179 34.34 -3.56 -21.82
C ARG A 179 32.99 -4.28 -21.69
N ALA A 180 32.97 -5.61 -21.56
CA ALA A 180 31.75 -6.36 -21.33
C ALA A 180 31.14 -6.02 -19.98
N LEU A 181 31.95 -6.08 -18.92
CA LEU A 181 31.56 -5.94 -17.51
C LEU A 181 31.25 -4.51 -17.05
N THR A 182 31.58 -3.46 -17.82
CA THR A 182 31.43 -2.05 -17.39
C THR A 182 30.19 -1.36 -17.94
N ILE A 183 29.52 -0.59 -17.07
CA ILE A 183 28.42 0.32 -17.43
C ILE A 183 28.94 1.76 -17.42
N LYS A 184 28.73 2.52 -18.50
CA LYS A 184 29.05 3.96 -18.55
C LYS A 184 27.82 4.78 -18.21
N SER A 185 27.67 5.14 -16.93
CA SER A 185 26.54 5.92 -16.39
C SER A 185 26.36 7.30 -17.05
N SER A 186 27.45 7.95 -17.45
CA SER A 186 27.46 9.25 -18.16
C SER A 186 27.07 9.18 -19.65
N ALA A 187 26.72 8.00 -20.18
CA ALA A 187 26.37 7.84 -21.58
C ALA A 187 24.89 8.16 -21.87
N HIS A 188 24.61 8.78 -23.02
CA HIS A 188 23.26 9.07 -23.50
C HIS A 188 22.29 7.86 -23.35
N ARG A 189 21.04 8.11 -22.95
CA ARG A 189 20.05 7.08 -22.50
C ARG A 189 19.99 5.81 -23.37
N ALA A 190 20.08 5.94 -24.70
CA ALA A 190 20.07 4.80 -25.63
C ALA A 190 21.33 3.90 -25.54
N ARG A 191 22.48 4.48 -25.19
CA ARG A 191 23.73 3.77 -24.91
C ARG A 191 23.68 3.12 -23.53
N LEU A 192 23.16 3.83 -22.51
CA LEU A 192 23.02 3.29 -21.15
C LEU A 192 22.15 2.03 -21.13
N THR A 193 20.97 2.01 -21.78
CA THR A 193 20.13 0.79 -21.85
C THR A 193 20.88 -0.40 -22.49
N TYR A 194 21.74 -0.15 -23.47
CA TYR A 194 22.56 -1.19 -24.11
C TYR A 194 23.72 -1.67 -23.21
N ASP A 195 24.41 -0.75 -22.53
CA ASP A 195 25.51 -1.10 -21.63
C ASP A 195 25.01 -1.84 -20.37
N VAL A 196 23.82 -1.48 -19.85
CA VAL A 196 23.13 -2.25 -18.80
C VAL A 196 22.82 -3.66 -19.29
N HIS A 197 22.04 -3.79 -20.37
CA HIS A 197 21.61 -5.09 -20.91
C HIS A 197 22.78 -6.04 -21.22
N ARG A 198 23.91 -5.52 -21.71
CA ARG A 198 25.14 -6.32 -21.87
C ARG A 198 25.81 -6.63 -20.53
N ALA A 199 26.05 -5.64 -19.69
CA ALA A 199 26.88 -5.84 -18.50
C ALA A 199 26.19 -6.74 -17.47
N SER A 200 24.92 -6.47 -17.12
CA SER A 200 24.18 -7.33 -16.19
C SER A 200 24.04 -8.75 -16.76
N GLY A 201 23.70 -8.89 -18.04
CA GLY A 201 23.61 -10.19 -18.71
C GLY A 201 24.89 -11.02 -18.67
N ILE A 202 26.07 -10.38 -18.59
CA ILE A 202 27.36 -11.06 -18.42
C ILE A 202 27.69 -11.32 -16.95
N TRP A 203 27.29 -10.44 -16.02
CA TRP A 203 27.48 -10.66 -14.58
C TRP A 203 26.77 -11.92 -14.09
N ILE A 204 25.57 -12.22 -14.61
CA ILE A 204 24.80 -13.42 -14.24
C ILE A 204 24.87 -14.55 -15.27
N TRP A 205 25.66 -14.43 -16.35
CA TRP A 205 25.69 -15.39 -17.46
C TRP A 205 25.88 -16.87 -17.04
N PRO A 206 26.79 -17.23 -16.11
CA PRO A 206 26.97 -18.63 -15.72
C PRO A 206 25.69 -19.27 -15.19
N ILE A 207 24.90 -18.51 -14.42
CA ILE A 207 23.63 -18.98 -13.86
C ILE A 207 22.53 -18.95 -14.93
N LEU A 208 22.50 -17.94 -15.82
CA LEU A 208 21.57 -17.91 -16.96
C LEU A 208 21.71 -19.15 -17.84
N PHE A 209 22.94 -19.58 -18.14
CA PHE A 209 23.17 -20.76 -18.97
C PHE A 209 22.69 -22.04 -18.26
N VAL A 210 22.97 -22.20 -16.97
CA VAL A 210 22.51 -23.36 -16.18
C VAL A 210 20.99 -23.40 -16.10
N ILE A 211 20.30 -22.29 -15.77
CA ILE A 211 18.83 -22.24 -15.73
C ILE A 211 18.22 -22.53 -17.11
N ALA A 212 18.81 -22.02 -18.20
CA ALA A 212 18.31 -22.27 -19.55
C ALA A 212 18.50 -23.73 -19.99
N LEU A 213 19.61 -24.36 -19.59
CA LEU A 213 19.89 -25.78 -19.84
C LEU A 213 18.95 -26.70 -19.03
N THR A 214 18.86 -26.51 -17.71
CA THR A 214 17.97 -27.34 -16.87
C THR A 214 16.50 -27.07 -17.14
N GLY A 215 16.12 -25.83 -17.50
CA GLY A 215 14.77 -25.48 -17.93
C GLY A 215 14.39 -26.06 -19.30
N ALA A 216 15.37 -26.37 -20.16
CA ALA A 216 15.13 -27.13 -21.37
C ALA A 216 14.97 -28.63 -21.06
N ALA A 217 15.88 -29.16 -20.25
CA ALA A 217 15.91 -30.56 -19.87
C ALA A 217 14.63 -31.01 -19.13
N MET A 218 14.23 -30.31 -18.07
CA MET A 218 13.03 -30.60 -17.27
C MET A 218 11.69 -30.41 -18.01
N ASN A 219 11.67 -29.82 -19.20
CA ASN A 219 10.45 -29.59 -19.99
C ASN A 219 10.42 -30.41 -21.30
N LEU A 220 11.49 -31.15 -21.61
CA LEU A 220 11.65 -32.03 -22.77
C LEU A 220 12.48 -33.26 -22.34
N GLU A 221 12.11 -33.84 -21.20
CA GLU A 221 12.88 -34.87 -20.50
C GLU A 221 12.91 -36.17 -21.33
N ASP A 222 11.76 -36.81 -21.53
CA ASP A 222 11.55 -37.99 -22.40
C ASP A 222 12.03 -37.74 -23.85
N GLU A 223 11.89 -36.50 -24.34
CA GLU A 223 11.88 -36.16 -25.77
C GLU A 223 13.24 -35.69 -26.29
N VAL A 224 14.10 -35.20 -25.41
CA VAL A 224 15.41 -34.62 -25.76
C VAL A 224 16.48 -34.99 -24.73
N PHE A 225 16.19 -34.94 -23.43
CA PHE A 225 17.24 -35.03 -22.41
C PHE A 225 17.64 -36.47 -22.05
N GLU A 226 16.68 -37.35 -21.72
CA GLU A 226 16.98 -38.76 -21.46
C GLU A 226 17.68 -39.44 -22.65
N PRO A 227 17.23 -39.28 -23.93
CA PRO A 227 17.90 -39.91 -25.06
C PRO A 227 19.33 -39.40 -25.31
N ILE A 228 19.66 -38.18 -24.88
CA ILE A 228 21.03 -37.64 -24.94
C ILE A 228 21.89 -38.18 -23.79
N LEU A 229 21.33 -38.28 -22.58
CA LEU A 229 22.03 -38.84 -21.42
C LEU A 229 22.34 -40.32 -21.60
N ASP A 230 21.36 -41.12 -22.04
CA ASP A 230 21.54 -42.55 -22.24
C ASP A 230 22.60 -42.84 -23.31
N ALA A 231 22.53 -42.15 -24.46
CA ALA A 231 23.50 -42.26 -25.56
C ALA A 231 24.93 -41.79 -25.21
N VAL A 232 25.14 -41.12 -24.07
CA VAL A 232 26.44 -40.59 -23.63
C VAL A 232 26.98 -41.29 -22.37
N GLY A 233 26.12 -41.93 -21.57
CA GLY A 233 26.54 -42.47 -20.27
C GLY A 233 25.72 -43.58 -19.65
N ASN A 234 24.74 -44.18 -20.36
CA ASN A 234 23.75 -45.15 -19.86
C ASN A 234 22.95 -44.60 -18.66
N LEU A 235 21.70 -44.21 -18.90
CA LEU A 235 20.81 -43.70 -17.85
C LEU A 235 20.12 -44.89 -17.15
N THR A 236 20.10 -44.91 -15.81
CA THR A 236 19.47 -45.97 -15.00
C THR A 236 17.95 -45.73 -14.91
N PRO A 237 17.09 -46.45 -15.66
CA PRO A 237 15.69 -46.06 -15.82
C PRO A 237 14.81 -46.59 -14.70
N ASN A 238 13.86 -45.78 -14.23
CA ASN A 238 13.00 -46.07 -13.08
C ASN A 238 12.29 -47.43 -13.19
N ALA A 239 12.63 -48.37 -12.29
CA ALA A 239 12.17 -49.76 -12.35
C ALA A 239 10.64 -49.90 -12.35
N ILE A 240 9.98 -49.13 -11.49
CA ILE A 240 8.51 -49.08 -11.34
C ILE A 240 7.76 -48.68 -12.61
N ASP A 241 8.31 -47.78 -13.43
CA ASP A 241 7.60 -47.28 -14.62
C ASP A 241 7.65 -48.28 -15.79
N ARG A 242 8.53 -49.29 -15.68
CA ARG A 242 8.65 -50.45 -16.57
C ARG A 242 7.73 -51.63 -16.20
N LEU A 243 7.08 -51.60 -15.03
CA LEU A 243 6.18 -52.67 -14.59
C LEU A 243 4.91 -52.71 -15.48
N PRO A 244 4.41 -53.92 -15.82
CA PRO A 244 3.17 -54.06 -16.58
C PRO A 244 1.99 -53.56 -15.76
N ARG A 245 1.01 -52.96 -16.44
CA ARG A 245 -0.26 -52.58 -15.79
C ARG A 245 -1.14 -53.80 -15.52
N ARG A 246 -1.88 -53.75 -14.42
CA ARG A 246 -2.90 -54.72 -14.01
C ARG A 246 -4.27 -54.04 -13.91
N ASP A 247 -5.34 -54.83 -13.96
CA ASP A 247 -6.71 -54.32 -14.00
C ASP A 247 -7.32 -54.12 -12.59
N ASP A 248 -6.78 -54.77 -11.57
CA ASP A 248 -7.28 -54.84 -10.19
C ASP A 248 -7.00 -53.61 -9.31
N HIS A 249 -6.04 -52.76 -9.69
CA HIS A 249 -5.80 -51.43 -9.08
C HIS A 249 -5.61 -51.44 -7.55
N ASP A 250 -4.94 -52.47 -7.00
CA ASP A 250 -4.52 -52.54 -5.60
C ASP A 250 -2.99 -52.43 -5.51
N ALA A 251 -2.48 -51.68 -4.53
CA ALA A 251 -1.04 -51.61 -4.24
C ALA A 251 -0.59 -52.63 -3.17
N GLY A 252 -1.53 -53.24 -2.45
CA GLY A 252 -1.27 -54.04 -1.23
C GLY A 252 -1.10 -53.16 0.01
N ASP A 253 -0.86 -53.77 1.18
CA ASP A 253 -0.68 -53.00 2.43
C ASP A 253 0.62 -52.19 2.44
N VAL A 254 0.48 -50.86 2.46
CA VAL A 254 1.59 -49.90 2.57
C VAL A 254 2.46 -50.15 3.81
N THR A 255 1.89 -50.64 4.92
CA THR A 255 2.62 -50.87 6.17
C THR A 255 3.66 -51.98 6.02
N SER A 256 3.27 -53.12 5.45
CA SER A 256 4.16 -54.23 5.10
C SER A 256 5.21 -53.82 4.07
N ALA A 257 4.83 -53.01 3.07
CA ALA A 257 5.73 -52.53 2.04
C ALA A 257 6.79 -51.54 2.59
N ILE A 258 6.42 -50.64 3.52
CA ILE A 258 7.38 -49.78 4.24
C ILE A 258 8.37 -50.65 5.04
N ALA A 259 7.87 -51.67 5.76
CA ALA A 259 8.73 -52.55 6.55
C ALA A 259 9.74 -53.30 5.67
N ALA A 260 9.30 -53.86 4.54
CA ALA A 260 10.18 -54.52 3.57
C ALA A 260 11.22 -53.54 2.98
N ALA A 261 10.80 -52.32 2.63
CA ALA A 261 11.69 -51.29 2.11
C ALA A 261 12.74 -50.81 3.12
N ARG A 262 12.40 -50.77 4.42
CA ARG A 262 13.35 -50.47 5.50
C ARG A 262 14.39 -51.57 5.67
N VAL A 263 13.96 -52.84 5.75
CA VAL A 263 14.88 -53.99 5.87
C VAL A 263 15.91 -53.99 4.73
N ALA A 264 15.47 -53.84 3.47
CA ALA A 264 16.40 -53.80 2.35
C ALA A 264 17.35 -52.58 2.36
N LEU A 265 16.95 -51.46 2.97
CA LEU A 265 17.82 -50.29 3.09
C LEU A 265 18.85 -50.46 4.23
N ASP A 266 18.45 -51.08 5.35
CA ASP A 266 19.35 -51.39 6.48
C ASP A 266 20.33 -52.53 6.14
N ASP A 267 19.92 -53.51 5.31
CA ASP A 267 20.79 -54.56 4.73
C ASP A 267 21.83 -54.00 3.74
N THR A 268 21.59 -52.82 3.13
CA THR A 268 22.60 -52.20 2.25
C THR A 268 23.67 -51.46 3.04
N SER A 269 24.94 -51.78 2.77
CA SER A 269 26.12 -51.26 3.47
C SER A 269 26.32 -49.73 3.44
N ALA A 270 25.50 -49.00 2.69
CA ALA A 270 25.50 -47.55 2.64
C ALA A 270 24.96 -46.92 3.95
N ALA A 271 23.88 -47.49 4.53
CA ALA A 271 23.33 -46.99 5.80
C ALA A 271 24.32 -47.18 6.96
N THR A 272 25.03 -48.31 6.98
CA THR A 272 25.94 -48.72 8.05
C THR A 272 27.18 -47.82 8.17
N GLN A 273 27.61 -47.14 7.10
CA GLN A 273 28.82 -46.30 7.13
C GLN A 273 28.62 -44.89 7.70
N VAL A 274 27.39 -44.40 7.79
CA VAL A 274 27.11 -42.97 8.07
C VAL A 274 26.53 -42.72 9.47
N GLY A 275 26.10 -43.78 10.17
CA GLY A 275 25.73 -43.70 11.60
C GLY A 275 24.43 -42.93 11.91
N ALA A 276 23.58 -42.69 10.90
CA ALA A 276 22.29 -42.03 11.07
C ALA A 276 21.21 -42.73 10.23
N SER A 277 20.05 -43.00 10.83
CA SER A 277 18.94 -43.71 10.21
C SER A 277 18.33 -42.92 9.03
N PRO A 278 18.12 -43.55 7.85
CA PRO A 278 17.45 -42.90 6.73
C PRO A 278 16.02 -42.44 7.05
N ARG A 279 15.71 -41.19 6.67
CA ARG A 279 14.39 -40.57 6.90
C ARG A 279 13.52 -40.72 5.65
N LEU A 280 12.31 -41.27 5.79
CA LEU A 280 11.35 -41.31 4.70
C LEU A 280 10.93 -39.87 4.32
N GLY A 281 11.07 -39.52 3.04
CA GLY A 281 10.71 -38.22 2.47
C GLY A 281 9.39 -38.25 1.68
N GLY A 282 9.07 -39.40 1.08
CA GLY A 282 7.79 -39.60 0.40
C GLY A 282 7.60 -41.02 -0.12
N ILE A 283 6.38 -41.29 -0.59
CA ILE A 283 5.97 -42.58 -1.14
C ILE A 283 5.24 -42.31 -2.45
N ARG A 284 5.63 -42.97 -3.55
CA ARG A 284 4.79 -43.08 -4.74
C ARG A 284 4.05 -44.41 -4.70
N ILE A 285 2.75 -44.36 -4.93
CA ILE A 285 1.84 -45.50 -4.95
C ILE A 285 1.41 -45.70 -6.39
N ALA A 286 1.56 -46.92 -6.91
CA ALA A 286 1.11 -47.30 -8.24
C ALA A 286 0.16 -48.52 -8.13
N PRO A 287 -1.14 -48.29 -7.82
CA PRO A 287 -2.10 -49.37 -7.71
C PRO A 287 -2.29 -50.11 -9.04
N ASP A 288 -2.15 -49.40 -10.17
CA ASP A 288 -2.17 -50.00 -11.52
C ASP A 288 -1.00 -50.97 -11.79
N ARG A 289 -0.05 -51.15 -10.86
CA ARG A 289 1.15 -51.99 -10.98
C ARG A 289 1.45 -52.86 -9.75
N HIS A 290 0.61 -52.82 -8.72
CA HIS A 290 0.84 -53.49 -7.42
C HIS A 290 2.18 -53.10 -6.78
N ALA A 291 2.52 -51.81 -6.87
CA ALA A 291 3.86 -51.31 -6.58
C ALA A 291 3.89 -50.03 -5.73
N TYR A 292 4.88 -49.98 -4.85
CA TYR A 292 5.28 -48.80 -4.07
C TYR A 292 6.72 -48.41 -4.41
N ALA A 293 7.02 -47.12 -4.40
CA ALA A 293 8.39 -46.60 -4.40
C ALA A 293 8.60 -45.64 -3.22
N PHE A 294 9.46 -46.02 -2.28
CA PHE A 294 9.76 -45.30 -1.05
C PHE A 294 11.00 -44.43 -1.23
N GLY A 295 10.82 -43.12 -1.17
CA GLY A 295 11.92 -42.15 -1.28
C GLY A 295 12.47 -41.78 0.10
N PHE A 296 13.74 -42.07 0.35
CA PHE A 296 14.47 -41.77 1.57
C PHE A 296 15.50 -40.65 1.36
N HIS A 297 15.75 -39.89 2.44
CA HIS A 297 16.90 -39.01 2.56
C HIS A 297 18.03 -39.71 3.33
N LEU A 298 19.22 -39.78 2.74
CA LEU A 298 20.45 -40.18 3.41
C LEU A 298 21.34 -38.94 3.67
N PRO A 299 22.21 -38.92 4.70
CA PRO A 299 23.09 -37.77 4.95
C PRO A 299 24.13 -37.52 3.85
N THR A 300 24.36 -38.52 2.99
CA THR A 300 25.20 -38.47 1.79
C THR A 300 24.50 -37.89 0.57
N ASP A 301 23.17 -37.71 0.60
CA ASP A 301 22.43 -37.15 -0.52
C ASP A 301 22.84 -35.68 -0.74
N PHE A 302 23.27 -35.35 -1.96
CA PHE A 302 23.43 -33.96 -2.40
C PHE A 302 22.08 -33.20 -2.40
N MET A 303 20.97 -33.95 -2.38
CA MET A 303 19.59 -33.48 -2.27
C MET A 303 19.14 -33.35 -0.81
N ARG A 304 19.52 -32.26 -0.14
CA ARG A 304 19.09 -32.02 1.26
C ARG A 304 17.58 -31.82 1.45
N GLU A 305 16.87 -31.36 0.42
CA GLU A 305 15.44 -31.02 0.48
C GLU A 305 14.53 -32.04 -0.25
N HIS A 306 15.08 -33.06 -0.94
CA HIS A 306 14.33 -34.06 -1.69
C HIS A 306 14.92 -35.47 -1.45
N PRO A 307 14.13 -36.55 -1.38
CA PRO A 307 14.68 -37.89 -1.22
C PRO A 307 15.51 -38.27 -2.46
N GLY A 308 16.77 -38.64 -2.26
CA GLY A 308 17.66 -39.03 -3.35
C GLY A 308 17.68 -40.55 -3.60
N THR A 309 17.43 -41.34 -2.55
CA THR A 309 17.46 -42.81 -2.61
C THR A 309 16.05 -43.38 -2.64
N PHE A 310 15.78 -44.34 -3.54
CA PHE A 310 14.46 -44.93 -3.74
C PHE A 310 14.50 -46.47 -3.63
N VAL A 311 13.56 -47.05 -2.89
CA VAL A 311 13.35 -48.50 -2.80
C VAL A 311 12.01 -48.86 -3.44
N THR A 312 12.01 -49.74 -4.43
CA THR A 312 10.78 -50.21 -5.12
C THR A 312 10.34 -51.56 -4.58
N VAL A 313 9.08 -51.66 -4.18
CA VAL A 313 8.42 -52.88 -3.69
C VAL A 313 7.27 -53.24 -4.63
N VAL A 314 7.17 -54.49 -5.05
CA VAL A 314 6.11 -55.01 -5.94
C VAL A 314 5.58 -56.30 -5.34
N ASP A 315 4.25 -56.44 -5.24
CA ASP A 315 3.59 -57.60 -4.59
C ASP A 315 4.14 -57.90 -3.17
N GLY A 316 4.55 -56.86 -2.43
CA GLY A 316 5.17 -56.97 -1.10
C GLY A 316 6.66 -57.32 -1.06
N VAL A 317 7.30 -57.57 -2.22
CA VAL A 317 8.72 -57.95 -2.34
C VAL A 317 9.56 -56.77 -2.85
N VAL A 318 10.72 -56.51 -2.26
CA VAL A 318 11.66 -55.48 -2.77
C VAL A 318 12.26 -55.95 -4.10
N THR A 319 12.17 -55.11 -5.13
CA THR A 319 12.61 -55.41 -6.51
C THR A 319 13.75 -54.54 -7.01
N ASP A 320 13.95 -53.35 -6.44
CA ASP A 320 14.97 -52.39 -6.85
C ASP A 320 15.35 -51.44 -5.70
N VAL A 321 16.60 -50.99 -5.67
CA VAL A 321 17.15 -50.01 -4.72
C VAL A 321 18.10 -49.06 -5.48
N ARG A 322 17.63 -47.83 -5.75
CA ARG A 322 18.35 -46.81 -6.52
C ARG A 322 18.86 -45.70 -5.59
N PHE A 323 20.17 -45.59 -5.41
CA PHE A 323 20.79 -44.52 -4.62
C PHE A 323 20.84 -43.17 -5.37
N ALA A 324 21.01 -42.07 -4.63
CA ALA A 324 21.11 -40.71 -5.18
C ALA A 324 22.30 -40.56 -6.13
N GLY A 325 22.06 -40.10 -7.37
CA GLY A 325 23.10 -40.05 -8.40
C GLY A 325 23.45 -41.41 -9.03
N GLY A 326 22.69 -42.46 -8.69
CA GLY A 326 22.67 -43.75 -9.40
C GLY A 326 24.01 -44.48 -9.49
N THR A 327 24.29 -45.02 -10.67
CA THR A 327 25.50 -45.81 -10.98
C THR A 327 26.38 -45.19 -12.07
N SER A 328 25.85 -44.20 -12.81
CA SER A 328 26.54 -43.56 -13.94
C SER A 328 26.62 -42.04 -13.80
N GLY A 329 27.51 -41.42 -14.59
CA GLY A 329 27.56 -39.96 -14.71
C GLY A 329 26.30 -39.34 -15.35
N ALA A 330 25.50 -40.14 -16.07
CA ALA A 330 24.21 -39.70 -16.60
C ALA A 330 23.18 -39.57 -15.47
N ASP A 331 23.13 -40.52 -14.53
CA ASP A 331 22.25 -40.48 -13.35
C ASP A 331 22.51 -39.22 -12.49
N VAL A 332 23.78 -38.89 -12.25
CA VAL A 332 24.17 -37.66 -11.53
C VAL A 332 23.70 -36.39 -12.25
N LEU A 333 23.81 -36.34 -13.59
CA LEU A 333 23.35 -35.19 -14.37
C LEU A 333 21.83 -35.08 -14.41
N HIS A 334 21.13 -36.22 -14.41
CA HIS A 334 19.68 -36.31 -14.35
C HIS A 334 19.13 -35.77 -13.03
N ASP A 335 19.64 -36.27 -11.88
CA ASP A 335 19.17 -35.88 -10.56
C ASP A 335 19.52 -34.40 -10.20
N LEU A 336 20.56 -33.82 -10.82
CA LEU A 336 21.00 -32.44 -10.57
C LEU A 336 20.16 -31.34 -11.25
N GLN A 337 19.26 -31.67 -12.18
CA GLN A 337 18.49 -30.67 -12.94
C GLN A 337 17.68 -29.71 -12.05
N PHE A 338 16.71 -30.26 -11.33
CA PHE A 338 15.80 -29.53 -10.45
C PHE A 338 16.50 -28.71 -9.34
N PRO A 339 17.48 -29.24 -8.58
CA PRO A 339 18.11 -28.49 -7.50
C PRO A 339 19.02 -27.36 -8.02
N LEU A 340 19.60 -27.49 -9.22
CA LEU A 340 20.32 -26.39 -9.88
C LEU A 340 19.36 -25.33 -10.44
N HIS A 341 18.21 -25.74 -10.99
CA HIS A 341 17.19 -24.79 -11.50
C HIS A 341 16.53 -23.97 -10.39
N SER A 342 16.12 -24.63 -9.31
CA SER A 342 15.47 -24.01 -8.13
C SER A 342 16.46 -23.33 -7.18
N GLY A 343 17.77 -23.63 -7.29
CA GLY A 343 18.81 -23.15 -6.40
C GLY A 343 18.94 -23.94 -5.09
N LYS A 344 18.06 -24.92 -4.84
CA LYS A 344 18.11 -25.80 -3.65
C LYS A 344 19.45 -26.55 -3.51
N ALA A 345 20.19 -26.77 -4.60
CA ALA A 345 21.56 -27.33 -4.59
C ALA A 345 22.54 -26.59 -3.67
N CYS A 346 22.35 -25.27 -3.46
CA CYS A 346 23.16 -24.46 -2.54
C CYS A 346 22.32 -23.89 -1.38
N GLY A 347 21.19 -24.54 -1.07
CA GLY A 347 20.22 -24.10 -0.06
C GLY A 347 19.83 -22.62 -0.23
N ILE A 348 19.71 -21.91 0.89
CA ILE A 348 19.24 -20.52 0.93
C ILE A 348 20.05 -19.56 0.02
N LEU A 349 21.37 -19.76 -0.10
CA LEU A 349 22.23 -18.89 -0.93
C LEU A 349 21.98 -19.11 -2.42
N GLY A 350 21.79 -20.36 -2.85
CA GLY A 350 21.41 -20.67 -4.24
C GLY A 350 20.04 -20.11 -4.58
N ARG A 351 19.08 -20.24 -3.67
CA ARG A 351 17.69 -19.76 -3.85
C ARG A 351 17.61 -18.23 -3.91
N ILE A 352 18.40 -17.52 -3.10
CA ILE A 352 18.61 -16.06 -3.24
C ILE A 352 19.22 -15.73 -4.61
N ALA A 353 20.22 -16.47 -5.08
CA ALA A 353 20.82 -16.23 -6.39
C ALA A 353 19.82 -16.44 -7.55
N ILE A 354 19.03 -17.52 -7.53
CA ILE A 354 17.94 -17.75 -8.51
C ILE A 354 16.90 -16.63 -8.46
N THR A 355 16.54 -16.14 -7.26
CA THR A 355 15.60 -15.01 -7.10
C THR A 355 16.13 -13.74 -7.79
N ILE A 356 17.39 -13.38 -7.56
CA ILE A 356 18.05 -12.22 -8.18
C ILE A 356 18.16 -12.42 -9.70
N VAL A 357 18.49 -13.63 -10.15
CA VAL A 357 18.63 -13.95 -11.57
C VAL A 357 17.29 -13.94 -12.30
N GLY A 358 16.20 -14.44 -11.72
CA GLY A 358 14.86 -14.40 -12.30
C GLY A 358 14.37 -12.97 -12.56
N VAL A 359 14.53 -12.06 -11.59
CA VAL A 359 14.29 -10.62 -11.78
C VAL A 359 15.25 -10.05 -12.84
N GLY A 360 16.50 -10.51 -12.88
CA GLY A 360 17.48 -10.20 -13.92
C GLY A 360 17.02 -10.60 -15.33
N VAL A 361 16.46 -11.80 -15.51
CA VAL A 361 15.92 -12.30 -16.79
C VAL A 361 14.76 -11.43 -17.28
N ALA A 362 13.85 -11.05 -16.38
CA ALA A 362 12.76 -10.14 -16.71
C ALA A 362 13.27 -8.76 -17.17
N LEU A 363 14.24 -8.19 -16.45
CA LEU A 363 14.89 -6.91 -16.82
C LEU A 363 15.68 -7.00 -18.13
N LEU A 364 16.36 -8.11 -18.40
CA LEU A 364 17.08 -8.36 -19.66
C LEU A 364 16.12 -8.44 -20.84
N SER A 365 15.01 -9.18 -20.69
CA SER A 365 13.97 -9.32 -21.71
C SER A 365 13.34 -7.97 -22.06
N LEU A 366 12.92 -7.21 -21.04
CA LEU A 366 12.36 -5.86 -21.21
C LEU A 366 13.36 -4.88 -21.87
N THR A 367 14.62 -4.89 -21.43
CA THR A 367 15.66 -4.02 -22.04
C THR A 367 15.99 -4.42 -23.48
N GLY A 368 15.95 -5.71 -23.81
CA GLY A 368 16.09 -6.22 -25.19
C GLY A 368 15.00 -5.68 -26.12
N VAL A 369 13.73 -5.77 -25.71
CA VAL A 369 12.57 -5.22 -26.44
C VAL A 369 12.71 -3.70 -26.62
N LEU A 370 13.11 -2.96 -25.57
CA LEU A 370 13.35 -1.51 -25.64
C LEU A 370 14.49 -1.14 -26.62
N ILE A 371 15.56 -1.94 -26.68
CA ILE A 371 16.66 -1.76 -27.65
C ILE A 371 16.17 -2.02 -29.08
N TRP A 372 15.30 -3.01 -29.29
CA TRP A 372 14.71 -3.29 -30.60
C TRP A 372 13.76 -2.17 -31.05
N LEU A 373 12.75 -1.81 -30.25
CA LEU A 373 11.75 -0.78 -30.59
C LEU A 373 12.41 0.54 -31.02
N ARG A 374 13.45 0.98 -30.30
CA ARG A 374 14.23 2.18 -30.65
C ARG A 374 14.95 2.05 -31.99
N LYS A 375 15.65 0.93 -32.25
CA LYS A 375 16.35 0.67 -33.52
C LYS A 375 15.38 0.48 -34.69
N THR A 376 14.19 -0.04 -34.45
CA THR A 376 13.13 -0.19 -35.45
C THR A 376 12.53 1.18 -35.79
N ARG A 377 12.16 2.02 -34.81
CA ARG A 377 11.73 3.41 -35.06
C ARG A 377 12.77 4.23 -35.85
N GLN A 378 14.06 4.12 -35.53
CA GLN A 378 15.12 4.78 -36.29
C GLN A 378 15.25 4.29 -37.74
N ARG A 379 14.98 3.01 -38.02
CA ARG A 379 14.92 2.46 -39.38
C ARG A 379 13.65 2.88 -40.12
N TRP A 380 12.53 2.97 -39.43
CA TRP A 380 11.25 3.38 -40.00
C TRP A 380 11.24 4.87 -40.32
N ALA A 381 11.85 5.74 -39.50
CA ALA A 381 12.10 7.13 -39.85
C ALA A 381 13.00 7.26 -41.11
N ARG A 382 14.10 6.49 -41.18
CA ARG A 382 14.98 6.48 -42.35
C ARG A 382 14.35 5.89 -43.62
N ARG A 383 13.45 4.91 -43.50
CA ARG A 383 12.67 4.38 -44.65
C ARG A 383 11.50 5.27 -45.03
N GLY A 384 10.88 5.95 -44.05
CA GLY A 384 9.84 6.96 -44.27
C GLY A 384 10.36 8.11 -45.11
N GLY A 385 11.61 8.56 -44.91
CA GLY A 385 12.25 9.55 -45.79
C GLY A 385 12.43 9.08 -47.24
N VAL A 386 12.61 7.77 -47.48
CA VAL A 386 12.75 7.21 -48.84
C VAL A 386 11.38 6.98 -49.48
N LEU A 387 10.41 6.47 -48.74
CA LEU A 387 9.03 6.29 -49.20
C LEU A 387 8.32 7.63 -49.42
N ALA A 388 8.62 8.66 -48.61
CA ALA A 388 8.14 10.02 -48.86
C ALA A 388 8.77 10.62 -50.13
N ALA A 389 10.08 10.42 -50.36
CA ALA A 389 10.72 10.84 -51.60
C ALA A 389 10.11 10.18 -52.85
N GLN A 390 9.79 8.88 -52.78
CA GLN A 390 9.11 8.17 -53.87
C GLN A 390 7.63 8.58 -54.00
N ALA A 391 6.92 8.80 -52.89
CA ALA A 391 5.53 9.26 -52.91
C ALA A 391 5.38 10.68 -53.45
N VAL A 392 6.32 11.59 -53.19
CA VAL A 392 6.31 12.95 -53.78
C VAL A 392 6.47 12.89 -55.30
N VAL A 393 7.38 12.04 -55.81
CA VAL A 393 7.54 11.84 -57.26
C VAL A 393 6.28 11.20 -57.88
N LEU A 394 5.61 10.29 -57.17
CA LEU A 394 4.38 9.65 -57.67
C LEU A 394 3.16 10.60 -57.64
N MET A 395 3.02 11.40 -56.57
CA MET A 395 1.91 12.37 -56.40
C MET A 395 1.97 13.49 -57.44
N CYS A 396 3.17 13.99 -57.80
CA CYS A 396 3.32 14.98 -58.87
C CYS A 396 2.98 14.43 -60.27
N GLY A 397 2.94 13.11 -60.46
CA GLY A 397 2.56 12.49 -61.75
C GLY A 397 1.05 12.27 -61.94
N ILE A 398 0.26 12.30 -60.87
CA ILE A 398 -1.16 11.90 -60.90
C ILE A 398 -2.11 13.11 -61.07
N ALA A 399 -1.64 14.32 -60.80
CA ALA A 399 -2.42 15.56 -60.92
C ALA A 399 -2.72 16.03 -62.38
N ALA A 400 -2.53 15.17 -63.38
CA ALA A 400 -2.54 15.55 -64.80
C ALA A 400 -3.46 14.72 -65.71
N HIS A 401 -4.09 13.63 -65.24
CA HIS A 401 -4.86 12.71 -66.07
C HIS A 401 -6.15 12.22 -65.37
N ALA A 402 -7.17 13.09 -65.30
CA ALA A 402 -8.51 12.77 -64.80
C ALA A 402 -9.60 13.65 -65.43
N GLN A 403 -9.63 13.70 -66.77
CA GLN A 403 -10.69 14.32 -67.57
C GLN A 403 -10.89 13.45 -68.82
N THR A 404 -12.11 13.43 -69.42
CA THR A 404 -12.66 12.43 -70.38
C THR A 404 -13.10 11.10 -69.72
N ASP A 405 -14.25 10.49 -70.07
CA ASP A 405 -15.50 11.02 -70.67
C ASP A 405 -16.69 10.05 -70.50
N ALA A 406 -17.88 10.48 -70.96
CA ALA A 406 -19.06 9.70 -71.37
C ALA A 406 -19.97 9.06 -70.28
N GLN A 407 -21.31 9.01 -70.43
CA GLN A 407 -22.23 9.67 -71.37
C GLN A 407 -23.67 9.74 -70.79
N SER A 408 -24.53 10.60 -71.35
CA SER A 408 -25.95 10.84 -71.00
C SER A 408 -26.90 10.23 -72.08
N PRO A 409 -28.21 10.56 -72.24
CA PRO A 409 -29.18 11.39 -71.47
C PRO A 409 -30.53 10.65 -71.26
N PRO A 410 -31.73 11.28 -71.06
CA PRO A 410 -32.13 12.65 -70.65
C PRO A 410 -32.88 12.61 -69.27
N THR A 411 -33.74 13.52 -68.75
CA THR A 411 -34.45 14.81 -69.06
C THR A 411 -34.86 15.41 -67.66
N VAL A 412 -35.46 16.59 -67.38
CA VAL A 412 -36.20 17.66 -68.11
C VAL A 412 -35.80 19.06 -67.55
N LEU A 413 -36.33 20.12 -68.18
CA LEU A 413 -36.32 21.56 -67.93
C LEU A 413 -37.25 21.98 -66.72
N VAL A 414 -37.27 23.18 -66.10
CA VAL A 414 -36.52 24.47 -66.26
C VAL A 414 -36.66 25.41 -65.03
N ALA A 415 -35.88 26.52 -65.00
CA ALA A 415 -35.95 27.76 -64.16
C ALA A 415 -35.11 27.78 -62.85
N ALA A 416 -34.57 28.90 -62.35
CA ALA A 416 -34.35 30.28 -62.89
C ALA A 416 -33.31 31.09 -62.05
N GLU A 417 -33.04 32.35 -62.43
CA GLU A 417 -32.09 33.35 -61.86
C GLU A 417 -32.79 34.75 -61.75
N PRO A 418 -32.16 35.92 -61.41
CA PRO A 418 -30.77 36.28 -61.01
C PRO A 418 -30.75 37.04 -59.63
N GLU A 419 -29.99 38.10 -59.23
CA GLU A 419 -29.03 39.07 -59.85
C GLU A 419 -28.25 39.90 -58.76
N TYR A 420 -27.25 40.72 -59.16
CA TYR A 420 -26.54 41.80 -58.41
C TYR A 420 -25.63 41.44 -57.20
N THR A 421 -24.60 42.21 -56.75
CA THR A 421 -23.40 42.88 -57.36
C THR A 421 -22.46 43.38 -56.24
N GLU A 422 -21.18 43.69 -56.53
CA GLU A 422 -20.31 44.51 -55.67
C GLU A 422 -20.60 46.02 -55.78
N GLU A 423 -20.23 46.82 -54.77
CA GLU A 423 -19.39 48.02 -54.98
C GLU A 423 -18.71 48.50 -53.66
N ALA A 424 -17.76 49.43 -53.76
CA ALA A 424 -16.87 49.85 -52.67
C ALA A 424 -16.95 51.37 -52.37
N ARG A 425 -16.34 51.81 -51.26
CA ARG A 425 -15.82 53.19 -51.08
C ARG A 425 -14.80 53.31 -49.95
N ALA A 426 -13.99 54.36 -50.02
CA ALA A 426 -12.86 54.62 -49.13
C ALA A 426 -12.97 56.01 -48.46
N ASN A 427 -12.12 56.25 -47.46
CA ASN A 427 -11.50 57.56 -47.16
C ASN A 427 -10.37 57.36 -46.13
N GLY A 428 -9.40 58.27 -46.10
CA GLY A 428 -8.29 58.28 -45.14
C GLY A 428 -7.74 59.68 -44.90
N ILE A 429 -7.03 59.88 -43.79
CA ILE A 429 -6.34 61.13 -43.40
C ILE A 429 -4.99 60.77 -42.76
N GLU A 430 -3.99 61.64 -42.92
CA GLU A 430 -2.59 61.45 -42.54
C GLU A 430 -2.28 61.79 -41.06
N GLY A 431 -1.10 61.33 -40.57
CA GLY A 431 -0.52 61.73 -39.29
C GLY A 431 0.91 61.17 -39.10
N THR A 432 1.87 61.98 -38.65
CA THR A 432 3.31 61.69 -38.79
C THR A 432 4.07 61.31 -37.50
N VAL A 433 5.12 60.50 -37.71
CA VAL A 433 6.08 59.86 -36.78
C VAL A 433 6.88 60.86 -35.91
N PRO A 434 7.15 60.54 -34.62
CA PRO A 434 8.52 60.16 -34.18
C PRO A 434 8.59 58.82 -33.42
N PRO A 435 9.77 58.18 -33.30
CA PRO A 435 9.92 56.87 -32.62
C PRO A 435 10.44 56.97 -31.17
N GLU A 436 9.98 56.07 -30.29
CA GLU A 436 10.66 55.74 -29.03
C GLU A 436 10.80 54.23 -28.83
N THR A 437 11.88 53.83 -28.16
CA THR A 437 12.26 52.43 -27.93
C THR A 437 11.60 51.87 -26.66
N SER A 438 10.86 50.78 -26.80
CA SER A 438 10.58 49.86 -25.68
C SER A 438 10.60 48.41 -26.17
N GLU A 439 11.10 47.50 -25.33
CA GLU A 439 11.06 46.06 -25.60
C GLU A 439 9.62 45.55 -25.46
N PRO A 440 9.12 44.67 -26.35
CA PRO A 440 7.80 44.09 -26.18
C PRO A 440 7.79 43.20 -24.93
N PRO A 441 6.88 43.41 -23.96
CA PRO A 441 6.78 42.56 -22.79
C PRO A 441 6.41 41.14 -23.23
N ALA A 442 7.01 40.13 -22.57
CA ALA A 442 6.78 38.74 -22.91
C ALA A 442 5.29 38.37 -22.82
N THR A 443 4.76 37.77 -23.88
CA THR A 443 3.37 37.31 -23.95
C THR A 443 3.04 36.37 -22.79
N THR A 444 2.06 36.74 -21.97
CA THR A 444 1.54 35.95 -20.86
C THR A 444 0.79 34.72 -21.38
N ASP A 445 1.53 33.63 -21.60
CA ASP A 445 1.02 32.33 -22.07
C ASP A 445 0.15 31.67 -20.98
N ALA A 446 -1.13 32.02 -20.96
CA ALA A 446 -2.12 31.68 -19.94
C ALA A 446 -2.62 30.22 -20.01
N SER A 447 -1.71 29.25 -20.06
CA SER A 447 -2.03 27.82 -20.20
C SER A 447 -2.00 27.05 -18.86
N ASP A 448 -3.04 27.23 -18.02
CA ASP A 448 -3.21 26.57 -16.71
C ASP A 448 -3.13 25.03 -16.80
N PRO A 449 -2.04 24.38 -16.31
CA PRO A 449 -1.78 22.96 -16.54
C PRO A 449 -2.50 22.06 -15.52
N SER A 450 -3.81 22.27 -15.36
CA SER A 450 -4.65 21.76 -14.27
C SER A 450 -5.10 20.29 -14.44
N SER A 451 -4.15 19.37 -14.67
CA SER A 451 -4.38 17.92 -14.73
C SER A 451 -3.68 17.17 -13.58
N THR A 452 -4.32 16.09 -13.12
CA THR A 452 -3.83 15.08 -12.14
C THR A 452 -3.76 15.49 -10.66
N SER A 453 -4.01 14.52 -9.77
CA SER A 453 -3.88 14.57 -8.30
C SER A 453 -3.66 13.16 -7.75
N ILE A 454 -3.44 13.02 -6.43
CA ILE A 454 -3.09 11.76 -5.73
C ILE A 454 -1.70 11.27 -6.14
N VAL A 455 -0.67 11.67 -5.37
CA VAL A 455 0.76 11.28 -5.55
C VAL A 455 1.29 11.47 -6.98
N VAL A 456 1.51 12.72 -7.41
CA VAL A 456 1.96 13.01 -8.79
C VAL A 456 3.02 14.11 -8.87
N THR A 457 4.13 13.84 -9.55
CA THR A 457 5.03 14.87 -10.08
C THR A 457 4.47 15.41 -11.40
N VAL A 458 3.53 16.36 -11.30
CA VAL A 458 3.04 17.13 -12.44
C VAL A 458 4.03 18.27 -12.72
N LYS A 459 4.33 18.51 -14.00
CA LYS A 459 4.91 19.79 -14.48
C LYS A 459 3.91 20.92 -14.19
N GLY A 460 3.97 21.47 -12.98
CA GLY A 460 2.97 22.39 -12.43
C GLY A 460 2.80 22.35 -10.89
N SER A 461 3.39 21.39 -10.17
CA SER A 461 3.46 21.46 -8.70
C SER A 461 4.24 22.70 -8.24
N ARG A 462 3.78 23.37 -7.16
CA ARG A 462 4.50 24.55 -6.60
C ARG A 462 5.95 24.13 -6.23
N PRO A 463 6.99 24.97 -6.44
CA PRO A 463 8.40 24.59 -6.23
C PRO A 463 8.73 24.02 -4.85
N GLN A 464 8.01 24.43 -3.79
CA GLN A 464 8.16 23.86 -2.45
C GLN A 464 7.70 22.39 -2.38
N ALA A 465 6.55 22.05 -2.96
CA ALA A 465 6.00 20.69 -2.92
C ALA A 465 6.88 19.70 -3.70
N GLN A 466 7.41 20.12 -4.85
CA GLN A 466 8.33 19.28 -5.63
C GLN A 466 9.69 19.12 -4.93
N ARG A 467 10.25 20.19 -4.33
CA ARG A 467 11.45 20.09 -3.47
C ARG A 467 11.27 19.09 -2.32
N LEU A 468 10.09 19.08 -1.69
CA LEU A 468 9.79 18.20 -0.57
C LEU A 468 9.63 16.74 -1.02
N ARG A 469 8.95 16.46 -2.14
CA ARG A 469 8.91 15.11 -2.74
C ARG A 469 10.32 14.60 -3.09
N GLU A 470 11.15 15.45 -3.69
CA GLU A 470 12.50 15.08 -4.14
C GLU A 470 13.56 15.04 -3.03
N SER A 471 13.23 15.34 -1.77
CA SER A 471 14.17 15.38 -0.65
C SER A 471 14.56 13.99 -0.11
N ALA A 472 15.46 13.96 0.88
CA ALA A 472 15.79 12.75 1.63
C ALA A 472 14.60 12.16 2.43
N GLU A 473 13.66 13.01 2.83
CA GLU A 473 12.62 12.68 3.80
C GLU A 473 11.61 11.66 3.26
N ALA A 474 11.12 10.77 4.12
CA ALA A 474 10.09 9.77 3.80
C ALA A 474 8.67 10.38 3.73
N VAL A 475 8.52 11.43 2.92
CA VAL A 475 7.30 12.26 2.79
C VAL A 475 6.58 12.04 1.47
N THR A 476 5.25 11.89 1.55
CA THR A 476 4.30 11.88 0.42
C THR A 476 3.52 13.18 0.42
N VAL A 477 3.46 13.89 -0.71
CA VAL A 477 2.77 15.20 -0.82
C VAL A 477 1.53 15.11 -1.71
N VAL A 478 0.35 15.24 -1.11
CA VAL A 478 -0.96 15.15 -1.76
C VAL A 478 -1.54 16.56 -1.95
N GLU A 479 -1.61 17.03 -3.19
CA GLU A 479 -2.20 18.33 -3.56
C GLU A 479 -3.73 18.26 -3.54
N LEU A 480 -4.40 19.18 -2.83
CA LEU A 480 -5.86 19.13 -2.63
C LEU A 480 -6.66 19.98 -3.64
N ARG A 481 -6.01 20.76 -4.52
CA ARG A 481 -6.70 21.62 -5.52
C ARG A 481 -7.81 20.92 -6.31
N ARG A 482 -7.68 19.60 -6.55
CA ARG A 482 -8.74 18.78 -7.14
C ARG A 482 -9.82 18.42 -6.12
N ALA A 483 -9.43 17.87 -4.97
CA ALA A 483 -10.32 17.42 -3.90
C ALA A 483 -11.24 18.54 -3.37
N ARG A 484 -10.77 19.80 -3.36
CA ARG A 484 -11.61 20.98 -3.10
C ARG A 484 -12.87 21.07 -3.98
N ARG A 485 -12.85 20.46 -5.17
CA ARG A 485 -13.99 20.44 -6.13
C ARG A 485 -14.80 19.13 -6.07
N GLU A 486 -14.30 18.06 -5.45
CA GLU A 486 -15.06 16.82 -5.21
C GLU A 486 -15.90 16.96 -3.91
N THR A 487 -16.90 16.10 -3.69
CA THR A 487 -17.76 16.18 -2.49
C THR A 487 -17.20 15.39 -1.31
N ALA A 488 -16.16 14.59 -1.56
CA ALA A 488 -15.38 13.88 -0.57
C ALA A 488 -14.76 14.81 0.49
N ASP A 489 -14.81 14.40 1.75
CA ASP A 489 -14.13 15.08 2.85
C ASP A 489 -12.62 14.76 2.91
N LEU A 490 -11.91 15.39 3.84
CA LEU A 490 -10.45 15.25 3.90
C LEU A 490 -10.04 13.81 4.19
N GLY A 491 -10.77 13.12 5.07
CA GLY A 491 -10.54 11.73 5.43
C GLY A 491 -10.70 10.77 4.25
N GLU A 492 -11.75 10.93 3.44
CA GLU A 492 -11.94 10.14 2.22
C GLU A 492 -10.83 10.40 1.19
N VAL A 493 -10.31 11.62 1.14
CA VAL A 493 -9.18 11.97 0.26
C VAL A 493 -7.88 11.35 0.73
N VAL A 494 -7.56 11.36 2.04
CA VAL A 494 -6.33 10.71 2.54
C VAL A 494 -6.42 9.19 2.39
N ALA A 495 -7.60 8.59 2.58
CA ALA A 495 -7.81 7.15 2.46
C ALA A 495 -7.58 6.56 1.05
N ARG A 496 -7.46 7.41 0.01
CA ARG A 496 -7.04 7.00 -1.35
C ARG A 496 -5.52 6.89 -1.49
N THR A 497 -4.75 7.43 -0.54
CA THR A 497 -3.28 7.37 -0.51
C THR A 497 -2.84 5.94 -0.17
N PRO A 498 -1.79 5.38 -0.81
CA PRO A 498 -1.21 4.11 -0.37
C PRO A 498 -0.79 4.17 1.11
N GLY A 499 -0.84 3.05 1.81
CA GLY A 499 -0.44 2.95 3.22
C GLY A 499 -1.46 3.48 4.24
N VAL A 500 -2.54 4.13 3.78
CA VAL A 500 -3.52 4.80 4.63
C VAL A 500 -4.88 4.08 4.65
N THR A 501 -5.39 3.80 5.85
CA THR A 501 -6.82 3.52 6.07
C THR A 501 -7.44 4.59 6.95
N LEU A 502 -8.70 4.92 6.69
CA LEU A 502 -9.56 5.62 7.63
C LEU A 502 -10.76 4.75 7.92
N GLN A 503 -10.97 4.43 9.18
CA GLN A 503 -12.14 3.73 9.69
C GLN A 503 -13.11 4.74 10.31
N ARG A 504 -14.43 4.52 10.22
CA ARG A 504 -15.45 5.46 10.72
C ARG A 504 -16.58 4.76 11.46
N ALA A 505 -16.98 5.34 12.58
CA ALA A 505 -18.12 4.92 13.39
C ALA A 505 -19.44 5.60 12.94
N GLY A 506 -19.70 5.67 11.63
CA GLY A 506 -20.95 6.23 11.08
C GLY A 506 -20.77 7.27 9.97
N GLY A 507 -21.63 8.30 9.99
CA GLY A 507 -21.71 9.39 8.99
C GLY A 507 -20.81 10.59 9.29
N LEU A 508 -21.17 11.77 8.81
CA LEU A 508 -20.38 13.00 8.99
C LEU A 508 -20.28 13.36 10.49
N GLY A 509 -19.13 13.92 10.91
CA GLY A 509 -18.83 14.22 12.31
C GLY A 509 -18.46 13.01 13.18
N SER A 510 -18.83 11.79 12.78
CA SER A 510 -18.62 10.57 13.57
C SER A 510 -17.14 10.25 13.79
N ALA A 511 -16.83 9.62 14.93
CA ALA A 511 -15.47 9.25 15.31
C ALA A 511 -14.73 8.47 14.19
N THR A 512 -13.48 8.85 13.93
CA THR A 512 -12.67 8.29 12.84
C THR A 512 -11.33 7.78 13.36
N ARG A 513 -10.98 6.53 13.03
CA ARG A 513 -9.67 5.92 13.32
C ARG A 513 -8.77 5.97 12.09
N PHE A 514 -7.59 6.56 12.20
CA PHE A 514 -6.63 6.70 11.10
C PHE A 514 -5.50 5.68 11.24
N SER A 515 -5.02 5.14 10.12
CA SER A 515 -3.81 4.30 10.09
C SER A 515 -2.83 4.77 9.02
N LEU A 516 -1.55 4.61 9.30
CA LEU A 516 -0.45 4.80 8.38
C LEU A 516 0.60 3.71 8.57
N ASN A 517 0.71 2.80 7.61
CA ASN A 517 1.75 1.76 7.57
C ASN A 517 1.84 0.96 8.89
N GLY A 518 0.70 0.44 9.37
CA GLY A 518 0.59 -0.35 10.60
C GLY A 518 0.50 0.46 11.92
N LEU A 519 0.83 1.76 11.91
CA LEU A 519 0.58 2.68 13.04
C LEU A 519 -0.88 3.13 13.05
N TYR A 520 -1.43 3.46 14.22
CA TYR A 520 -2.84 3.86 14.38
C TYR A 520 -2.99 5.10 15.26
N ASP A 521 -3.93 5.96 14.89
CA ASP A 521 -4.43 7.11 15.66
C ASP A 521 -3.33 7.96 16.28
N ASP A 522 -3.15 7.83 17.59
CA ASP A 522 -2.35 8.70 18.45
C ASP A 522 -0.84 8.45 18.32
N GLN A 523 -0.49 7.34 17.67
CA GLN A 523 0.86 7.01 17.21
C GLN A 523 1.31 7.93 16.06
N ILE A 524 0.38 8.68 15.46
CA ILE A 524 0.55 9.53 14.28
C ILE A 524 0.20 10.98 14.66
N ARG A 525 1.16 11.90 14.57
CA ARG A 525 0.92 13.31 14.93
C ARG A 525 0.34 14.12 13.76
N PHE A 526 -0.79 14.77 13.99
CA PHE A 526 -1.44 15.66 13.04
C PHE A 526 -1.09 17.12 13.31
N PHE A 527 -0.88 17.90 12.25
CA PHE A 527 -0.53 19.32 12.34
C PHE A 527 -1.33 20.18 11.36
N LEU A 528 -1.61 21.43 11.72
CA LEU A 528 -2.03 22.49 10.79
C LEU A 528 -0.90 23.54 10.71
N ASP A 529 -0.33 23.72 9.53
CA ASP A 529 0.86 24.55 9.27
C ASP A 529 2.04 24.27 10.24
N GLY A 530 2.15 23.03 10.70
CA GLY A 530 3.15 22.60 11.68
C GLY A 530 2.84 22.92 13.14
N VAL A 531 1.64 23.40 13.49
CA VAL A 531 1.12 23.44 14.88
C VAL A 531 0.34 22.15 15.15
N PRO A 532 0.46 21.48 16.32
CA PRO A 532 -0.35 20.30 16.63
C PRO A 532 -1.85 20.57 16.43
N LEU A 533 -2.55 19.67 15.74
CA LEU A 533 -3.92 19.93 15.27
C LEU A 533 -4.91 20.19 16.43
N GLU A 534 -4.71 19.47 17.55
CA GLU A 534 -5.44 19.63 18.81
C GLU A 534 -5.33 21.04 19.42
N LEU A 535 -4.32 21.82 19.01
CA LEU A 535 -4.05 23.19 19.44
C LEU A 535 -4.34 24.24 18.34
N ALA A 536 -4.89 23.82 17.19
CA ALA A 536 -5.04 24.64 15.99
C ALA A 536 -6.49 24.94 15.58
N GLY A 537 -7.46 24.65 16.45
CA GLY A 537 -8.90 24.89 16.21
C GLY A 537 -9.65 23.73 15.53
N PHE A 538 -9.10 22.52 15.59
CA PHE A 538 -9.74 21.28 15.10
C PHE A 538 -9.46 20.08 16.04
N PRO A 539 -9.81 20.18 17.34
CA PRO A 539 -9.46 19.16 18.34
C PRO A 539 -10.22 17.83 18.13
N PHE A 540 -11.44 17.88 17.60
CA PHE A 540 -12.28 16.75 17.17
C PHE A 540 -11.76 15.99 15.93
N GLY A 541 -10.47 16.09 15.61
CA GLY A 541 -9.78 15.25 14.63
C GLY A 541 -9.74 15.76 13.17
N PHE A 542 -8.74 15.28 12.43
CA PHE A 542 -8.38 15.77 11.09
C PHE A 542 -9.47 15.57 10.02
N ALA A 543 -10.31 14.53 10.15
CA ALA A 543 -11.34 14.20 9.17
C ALA A 543 -12.41 15.29 9.02
N ASN A 544 -12.61 16.06 10.09
CA ASN A 544 -13.56 17.16 10.18
C ASN A 544 -12.97 18.52 9.72
N VAL A 545 -11.68 18.57 9.35
CA VAL A 545 -11.08 19.77 8.75
C VAL A 545 -11.62 19.94 7.31
N PRO A 546 -12.27 21.07 6.96
CA PRO A 546 -12.82 21.23 5.61
C PRO A 546 -11.71 21.28 4.55
N VAL A 547 -11.82 20.42 3.52
CA VAL A 547 -10.83 20.26 2.43
C VAL A 547 -10.45 21.58 1.77
N ASN A 548 -11.40 22.51 1.70
CA ASN A 548 -11.24 23.81 1.04
C ASN A 548 -10.19 24.68 1.75
N LEU A 549 -10.11 24.64 3.08
CA LEU A 549 -9.15 25.41 3.88
C LEU A 549 -7.70 24.91 3.73
N VAL A 550 -7.52 23.69 3.20
CA VAL A 550 -6.22 23.02 3.11
C VAL A 550 -5.75 23.01 1.65
N GLN A 551 -4.50 23.42 1.39
CA GLN A 551 -3.89 23.43 0.06
C GLN A 551 -3.32 22.06 -0.30
N ARG A 552 -2.62 21.43 0.64
CA ARG A 552 -1.97 20.12 0.48
C ARG A 552 -1.82 19.39 1.81
N LEU A 553 -1.61 18.08 1.73
CA LEU A 553 -1.17 17.24 2.84
C LEU A 553 0.28 16.79 2.62
N GLU A 554 1.06 16.77 3.70
CA GLU A 554 2.40 16.21 3.74
C GLU A 554 2.39 15.05 4.74
N ILE A 555 2.50 13.81 4.24
CA ILE A 555 2.36 12.57 5.01
C ILE A 555 3.75 11.95 5.17
N TYR A 556 4.28 11.98 6.39
CA TYR A 556 5.62 11.52 6.77
C TYR A 556 5.54 10.10 7.36
N ARG A 557 6.39 9.19 6.87
CA ARG A 557 6.24 7.74 7.05
C ARG A 557 7.50 7.13 7.62
N GLY A 558 7.41 6.44 8.75
CA GLY A 558 8.51 5.81 9.48
C GLY A 558 9.59 6.76 10.04
N VAL A 559 9.66 8.01 9.57
CA VAL A 559 10.53 9.09 10.07
C VAL A 559 9.70 10.37 10.18
N VAL A 560 9.71 11.04 11.33
CA VAL A 560 9.11 12.37 11.51
C VAL A 560 10.20 13.45 11.67
N PRO A 561 10.36 14.40 10.71
CA PRO A 561 11.43 15.39 10.72
C PRO A 561 11.49 16.25 12.00
N ILE A 562 12.69 16.52 12.51
CA ILE A 562 12.87 17.24 13.79
C ILE A 562 12.22 18.63 13.81
N ARG A 563 12.10 19.28 12.63
CA ARG A 563 11.46 20.60 12.47
C ARG A 563 10.01 20.68 12.98
N PHE A 564 9.32 19.54 13.19
CA PHE A 564 8.01 19.52 13.82
C PHE A 564 8.07 19.59 15.35
N GLY A 565 9.18 19.21 15.98
CA GLY A 565 9.36 19.26 17.43
C GLY A 565 8.40 18.33 18.18
N ALA A 566 8.14 17.14 17.65
CA ALA A 566 7.06 16.26 18.12
C ALA A 566 7.52 14.83 18.40
N ASP A 567 6.87 14.23 19.40
CA ASP A 567 6.93 12.82 19.75
C ASP A 567 5.87 12.05 18.94
N ALA A 568 6.30 11.04 18.21
CA ALA A 568 5.47 10.30 17.27
C ALA A 568 6.10 8.93 17.03
N LEU A 569 5.28 7.90 16.82
CA LEU A 569 5.76 6.53 16.63
C LEU A 569 6.26 6.27 15.18
N GLY A 570 6.65 7.32 14.47
CA GLY A 570 7.06 7.28 13.05
C GLY A 570 5.98 7.72 12.06
N GLY A 571 4.86 8.28 12.50
CA GLY A 571 3.83 8.83 11.61
C GLY A 571 3.58 10.31 11.86
N ALA A 572 3.46 11.10 10.79
CA ALA A 572 2.94 12.46 10.90
C ALA A 572 2.17 12.91 9.64
N VAL A 573 1.15 13.74 9.82
CA VAL A 573 0.38 14.35 8.73
C VAL A 573 0.28 15.86 8.97
N ASN A 574 0.93 16.65 8.10
CA ASN A 574 0.88 18.11 8.15
C ASN A 574 -0.09 18.62 7.07
N LEU A 575 -1.20 19.22 7.53
CA LEU A 575 -2.18 19.94 6.73
C LEU A 575 -1.61 21.36 6.51
N VAL A 576 -1.37 21.75 5.26
CA VAL A 576 -0.82 23.08 4.94
C VAL A 576 -1.90 23.95 4.33
N THR A 577 -2.12 25.15 4.89
CA THR A 577 -3.12 26.10 4.39
C THR A 577 -2.63 26.88 3.16
N GLU A 578 -3.55 27.57 2.48
CA GLU A 578 -3.20 28.50 1.41
C GLU A 578 -2.65 29.80 2.04
N ARG A 579 -1.35 30.08 1.87
CA ARG A 579 -0.75 31.34 2.30
C ARG A 579 -1.15 32.46 1.34
N SER A 580 -1.57 33.61 1.86
CA SER A 580 -1.82 34.79 1.02
C SER A 580 -0.53 35.42 0.51
N ASP A 581 -0.15 35.01 -0.70
CA ASP A 581 0.82 35.65 -1.59
C ASP A 581 0.13 36.59 -2.62
N HIS A 582 -1.20 36.56 -2.69
CA HIS A 582 -2.06 37.45 -3.50
C HIS A 582 -3.44 37.62 -2.84
N ASN A 583 -4.23 38.60 -3.31
CA ASN A 583 -5.62 38.78 -2.88
C ASN A 583 -6.49 37.64 -3.42
N ARG A 584 -7.31 37.04 -2.56
CA ARG A 584 -8.08 35.83 -2.86
C ARG A 584 -9.36 35.75 -2.03
N LEU A 585 -10.40 35.15 -2.59
CA LEU A 585 -11.62 34.74 -1.90
C LEU A 585 -12.03 33.38 -2.48
N GLY A 586 -12.32 32.42 -1.62
CA GLY A 586 -12.86 31.12 -1.95
C GLY A 586 -14.16 30.89 -1.17
N VAL A 587 -15.19 30.41 -1.85
CA VAL A 587 -16.49 30.10 -1.24
C VAL A 587 -16.93 28.72 -1.71
N SER A 588 -17.37 27.88 -0.78
CA SER A 588 -17.97 26.59 -1.13
C SER A 588 -19.20 26.29 -0.30
N TYR A 589 -20.19 25.71 -0.97
CA TYR A 589 -21.37 25.12 -0.36
C TYR A 589 -21.60 23.72 -0.94
N GLN A 590 -21.87 22.76 -0.07
CA GLN A 590 -22.22 21.38 -0.41
C GLN A 590 -23.49 20.99 0.33
N VAL A 591 -24.40 20.32 -0.36
CA VAL A 591 -25.67 19.79 0.15
C VAL A 591 -25.84 18.35 -0.35
N GLY A 592 -26.51 17.50 0.42
CA GLY A 592 -26.80 16.14 -0.03
C GLY A 592 -27.58 15.28 0.95
N SER A 593 -27.39 13.98 0.81
CA SER A 593 -28.12 12.96 1.59
C SER A 593 -27.91 13.11 3.11
N PHE A 594 -28.88 12.64 3.88
CA PHE A 594 -28.85 12.58 5.36
C PHE A 594 -28.74 13.94 6.06
N GLY A 595 -29.44 14.95 5.53
CA GLY A 595 -29.41 16.32 6.03
C GLY A 595 -28.04 17.00 5.89
N THR A 596 -27.14 16.48 5.06
CA THR A 596 -25.76 17.00 4.98
C THR A 596 -25.75 18.39 4.34
N HIS A 597 -25.34 19.41 5.10
CA HIS A 597 -24.99 20.74 4.61
C HIS A 597 -23.58 21.11 5.08
N ARG A 598 -22.75 21.63 4.17
CA ARG A 598 -21.36 22.05 4.46
C ARG A 598 -21.05 23.37 3.77
N VAL A 599 -20.64 24.37 4.54
CA VAL A 599 -20.24 25.70 4.07
C VAL A 599 -18.79 25.94 4.48
N SER A 600 -17.98 26.48 3.56
CA SER A 600 -16.67 27.03 3.91
C SER A 600 -16.40 28.32 3.12
N VAL A 601 -15.91 29.33 3.81
CA VAL A 601 -15.42 30.59 3.20
C VAL A 601 -14.00 30.80 3.67
N ASP A 602 -13.08 31.09 2.75
CA ASP A 602 -11.73 31.52 3.10
C ASP A 602 -11.25 32.65 2.18
N GLY A 603 -10.43 33.55 2.71
CA GLY A 603 -10.07 34.77 2.03
C GLY A 603 -8.76 35.35 2.53
N GLY A 604 -8.16 36.19 1.69
CA GLY A 604 -6.81 36.68 1.88
C GLY A 604 -6.58 38.03 1.23
N TYR A 605 -5.89 38.91 1.94
CA TYR A 605 -5.51 40.24 1.49
C TYR A 605 -4.05 40.52 1.83
N LEU A 606 -3.28 41.01 0.85
CA LEU A 606 -1.88 41.38 1.02
C LEU A 606 -1.65 42.81 0.50
N HIS A 607 -1.44 43.75 1.42
CA HIS A 607 -1.09 45.12 1.07
C HIS A 607 0.44 45.25 0.88
N GLN A 608 0.89 45.05 -0.36
CA GLN A 608 2.29 44.88 -0.74
C GLN A 608 3.25 45.94 -0.16
N SER A 609 2.87 47.22 -0.12
CA SER A 609 3.75 48.30 0.36
C SER A 609 3.93 48.31 1.89
N SER A 610 2.88 47.99 2.66
CA SER A 610 2.98 47.87 4.12
C SER A 610 3.42 46.48 4.58
N GLY A 611 3.42 45.48 3.70
CA GLY A 611 3.66 44.08 4.05
C GLY A 611 2.55 43.48 4.92
N LEU A 612 1.43 44.19 5.12
CA LEU A 612 0.31 43.75 5.94
C LEU A 612 -0.41 42.61 5.24
N VAL A 613 -0.50 41.47 5.92
CA VAL A 613 -1.28 40.31 5.50
C VAL A 613 -2.47 40.12 6.44
N VAL A 614 -3.63 39.86 5.86
CA VAL A 614 -4.86 39.48 6.56
C VAL A 614 -5.42 38.22 5.88
N ASP A 615 -5.58 37.15 6.64
CA ASP A 615 -6.15 35.88 6.19
C ASP A 615 -7.35 35.52 7.08
N GLY A 616 -8.46 35.10 6.47
CA GLY A 616 -9.66 34.65 7.17
C GLY A 616 -10.14 33.30 6.66
N ALA A 617 -10.69 32.47 7.55
CA ALA A 617 -11.33 31.21 7.21
C ALA A 617 -12.51 30.97 8.15
N ALA A 618 -13.63 30.46 7.64
CA ALA A 618 -14.79 30.05 8.41
C ALA A 618 -15.46 28.83 7.78
N TYR A 619 -16.11 28.01 8.60
CA TYR A 619 -16.89 26.86 8.15
C TYR A 619 -18.11 26.60 9.05
N PHE A 620 -19.10 25.94 8.46
CA PHE A 620 -20.30 25.43 9.13
C PHE A 620 -20.68 24.11 8.47
N ASP A 621 -20.63 23.01 9.21
CA ASP A 621 -20.98 21.67 8.79
C ASP A 621 -22.14 21.14 9.66
N THR A 622 -23.09 20.44 9.04
CA THR A 622 -24.15 19.72 9.75
C THR A 622 -24.64 18.52 8.95
N ALA A 623 -25.16 17.51 9.64
CA ALA A 623 -25.88 16.37 9.07
C ALA A 623 -26.86 15.79 10.10
N ASP A 624 -28.03 15.31 9.66
CA ASP A 624 -28.94 14.51 10.49
C ASP A 624 -28.47 13.06 10.66
N ASN A 625 -27.61 12.57 9.74
CA ASN A 625 -27.08 11.20 9.74
C ASN A 625 -28.16 10.09 9.80
N ASP A 626 -29.36 10.36 9.31
CA ASP A 626 -30.58 9.56 9.43
C ASP A 626 -30.69 8.37 8.42
N TYR A 627 -29.56 7.81 8.01
CA TYR A 627 -29.51 6.69 7.06
C TYR A 627 -30.11 5.40 7.66
N ARG A 628 -30.44 4.43 6.80
CA ARG A 628 -30.91 3.12 7.27
C ARG A 628 -29.75 2.24 7.72
N ILE A 629 -29.94 1.55 8.84
CA ILE A 629 -28.99 0.60 9.42
C ILE A 629 -29.67 -0.75 9.67
N ASP A 630 -28.88 -1.82 9.66
CA ASP A 630 -29.26 -3.20 9.89
C ASP A 630 -28.82 -3.59 11.32
N VAL A 631 -29.79 -3.95 12.15
CA VAL A 631 -29.64 -4.17 13.60
C VAL A 631 -30.39 -5.43 14.04
N GLU A 632 -30.13 -5.90 15.25
CA GLU A 632 -30.90 -6.98 15.88
C GLU A 632 -31.82 -6.43 16.98
N VAL A 633 -33.11 -6.73 16.88
CA VAL A 633 -34.17 -6.22 17.75
C VAL A 633 -34.95 -7.40 18.34
N ALA A 634 -35.29 -7.31 19.62
CA ALA A 634 -36.09 -8.34 20.28
C ALA A 634 -37.53 -8.37 19.75
N ASP A 635 -38.02 -9.54 19.38
CA ASP A 635 -39.44 -9.77 19.08
C ASP A 635 -40.30 -9.73 20.36
N ALA A 636 -41.62 -9.82 20.20
CA ALA A 636 -42.57 -9.87 21.32
C ALA A 636 -42.44 -11.10 22.26
N ARG A 637 -41.43 -11.95 22.05
CA ARG A 637 -41.03 -13.08 22.90
C ARG A 637 -39.59 -12.95 23.41
N GLY A 638 -38.95 -11.79 23.23
CA GLY A 638 -37.58 -11.50 23.67
C GLY A 638 -36.48 -12.06 22.76
N ARG A 639 -36.81 -12.58 21.57
CA ARG A 639 -35.82 -13.21 20.67
C ARG A 639 -35.26 -12.18 19.70
N LEU A 640 -33.95 -12.09 19.59
CA LEU A 640 -33.30 -11.20 18.62
C LEU A 640 -33.65 -11.60 17.18
N THR A 641 -34.04 -10.60 16.39
CA THR A 641 -34.40 -10.73 14.97
C THR A 641 -33.82 -9.56 14.18
N LYS A 642 -33.39 -9.81 12.93
CA LYS A 642 -32.76 -8.78 12.09
C LYS A 642 -33.80 -7.82 11.54
N ALA A 643 -33.63 -6.53 11.83
CA ALA A 643 -34.48 -5.44 11.36
C ALA A 643 -33.64 -4.35 10.66
N ARG A 644 -34.24 -3.68 9.67
CA ARG A 644 -33.65 -2.51 9.01
C ARG A 644 -34.39 -1.25 9.46
N VAL A 645 -33.78 -0.50 10.36
CA VAL A 645 -34.35 0.71 10.98
C VAL A 645 -33.80 1.98 10.32
N ARG A 646 -34.38 3.14 10.64
CA ARG A 646 -33.77 4.45 10.36
C ARG A 646 -32.90 4.83 11.56
N ARG A 647 -31.68 5.29 11.32
CA ARG A 647 -30.83 5.87 12.35
C ARG A 647 -31.52 7.12 12.91
N PHE A 648 -31.57 7.22 14.23
CA PHE A 648 -32.05 8.39 14.98
C PHE A 648 -30.90 8.92 15.83
N HIS A 649 -31.07 10.08 16.49
CA HIS A 649 -30.14 10.62 17.51
C HIS A 649 -28.64 10.52 17.17
N ASP A 650 -28.28 10.87 15.93
CA ASP A 650 -26.89 10.90 15.44
C ASP A 650 -26.55 12.24 14.75
N ARG A 651 -27.40 13.27 14.97
CA ARG A 651 -27.23 14.60 14.37
C ARG A 651 -25.91 15.22 14.81
N TYR A 652 -25.32 15.93 13.87
CA TYR A 652 -24.02 16.57 13.99
C TYR A 652 -24.12 18.05 13.59
N HIS A 653 -23.45 18.90 14.37
CA HIS A 653 -23.18 20.29 14.05
C HIS A 653 -21.72 20.60 14.38
N ALA A 654 -21.01 21.31 13.50
CA ALA A 654 -19.76 21.97 13.85
C ALA A 654 -19.59 23.27 13.09
N TYR A 655 -19.00 24.26 13.74
CA TYR A 655 -18.64 25.51 13.10
C TYR A 655 -17.40 26.12 13.75
N GLY A 656 -16.66 26.89 12.95
CA GLY A 656 -15.47 27.54 13.45
C GLY A 656 -14.97 28.61 12.49
N ALA A 657 -14.18 29.52 13.04
CA ALA A 657 -13.52 30.59 12.32
C ALA A 657 -12.08 30.77 12.81
N ALA A 658 -11.20 31.16 11.91
CA ALA A 658 -9.85 31.58 12.19
C ALA A 658 -9.53 32.87 11.44
N PHE A 659 -8.92 33.82 12.14
CA PHE A 659 -8.52 35.11 11.60
C PHE A 659 -7.05 35.34 11.91
N THR A 660 -6.28 35.70 10.89
CA THR A 660 -4.84 35.93 10.97
C THR A 660 -4.52 37.34 10.50
N VAL A 661 -3.75 38.07 11.28
CA VAL A 661 -3.23 39.39 10.93
C VAL A 661 -1.71 39.42 11.18
N GLY A 662 -0.96 40.11 10.34
CA GLY A 662 0.48 40.22 10.54
C GLY A 662 1.21 41.02 9.47
N VAL A 663 2.54 40.98 9.54
CA VAL A 663 3.44 41.58 8.55
C VAL A 663 4.40 40.56 7.98
N ILE A 664 4.72 40.70 6.70
CA ILE A 664 5.73 39.91 6.00
C ILE A 664 6.79 40.81 5.37
N ASP A 665 7.93 40.21 5.03
CA ASP A 665 9.02 40.82 4.27
C ASP A 665 9.52 42.16 4.84
N ARG A 666 9.64 42.21 6.18
CA ARG A 666 10.27 43.31 6.91
C ARG A 666 11.68 42.93 7.34
N THR A 667 12.56 43.93 7.43
CA THR A 667 13.99 43.75 7.77
C THR A 667 14.21 43.06 9.11
N TRP A 668 13.29 43.25 10.06
CA TRP A 668 13.27 42.64 11.39
C TRP A 668 12.33 41.41 11.51
N ALA A 669 11.47 41.16 10.51
CA ALA A 669 10.60 39.99 10.44
C ALA A 669 10.24 39.64 8.99
N ARG A 670 10.84 38.57 8.45
CA ARG A 670 10.38 37.95 7.20
C ARG A 670 8.93 37.47 7.31
N ARG A 671 8.49 37.08 8.52
CA ARG A 671 7.08 36.89 8.89
C ARG A 671 6.88 37.15 10.37
N LEU A 672 5.87 37.94 10.72
CA LEU A 672 5.25 37.96 12.05
C LEU A 672 3.73 37.95 11.88
N THR A 673 3.07 36.88 12.29
CA THR A 673 1.60 36.72 12.16
C THR A 673 0.97 36.21 13.45
N LEU A 674 -0.14 36.82 13.84
CA LEU A 674 -1.01 36.44 14.95
C LEU A 674 -2.30 35.85 14.38
N ARG A 675 -2.58 34.58 14.67
CA ARG A 675 -3.81 33.86 14.28
C ARG A 675 -4.66 33.59 15.51
N ALA A 676 -5.84 34.20 15.61
CA ALA A 676 -6.87 33.79 16.55
C ALA A 676 -7.79 32.74 15.89
N PHE A 677 -8.34 31.82 16.68
CA PHE A 677 -9.33 30.85 16.21
C PHE A 677 -10.37 30.54 17.29
N ALA A 678 -11.56 30.14 16.85
CA ALA A 678 -12.62 29.55 17.66
C ALA A 678 -13.35 28.47 16.86
N SER A 679 -13.76 27.41 17.52
CA SER A 679 -14.38 26.22 16.93
C SER A 679 -15.29 25.55 17.96
N THR A 680 -16.41 25.01 17.51
CA THR A 680 -17.28 24.16 18.33
C THR A 680 -17.85 23.02 17.51
N TYR A 681 -18.21 21.96 18.22
CA TYR A 681 -18.68 20.67 17.75
C TYR A 681 -19.78 20.23 18.72
N ASP A 682 -20.91 19.75 18.20
CA ASP A 682 -21.98 19.11 18.96
C ASP A 682 -22.44 17.86 18.20
N LYS A 683 -22.59 16.75 18.92
CA LYS A 683 -23.09 15.50 18.34
C LYS A 683 -23.98 14.72 19.31
N GLU A 684 -25.12 14.29 18.78
CA GLU A 684 -25.99 13.26 19.37
C GLU A 684 -25.34 11.87 19.20
N LEU A 685 -25.29 11.07 20.27
CA LEU A 685 -24.66 9.75 20.26
C LEU A 685 -25.71 8.65 20.35
N GLN A 686 -26.02 7.98 19.22
CA GLN A 686 -27.07 6.95 19.19
C GLN A 686 -26.70 5.62 19.86
N HIS A 687 -25.42 5.25 20.03
CA HIS A 687 -25.10 3.88 20.49
C HIS A 687 -23.71 3.68 21.09
N ASN A 688 -23.54 2.56 21.80
CA ASN A 688 -22.25 2.04 22.25
C ASN A 688 -21.31 1.63 21.09
N ILE A 689 -20.03 1.40 21.37
CA ILE A 689 -18.98 1.25 20.34
C ILE A 689 -19.19 0.08 19.34
N VAL A 690 -20.01 -0.92 19.70
CA VAL A 690 -20.33 -2.10 18.88
C VAL A 690 -21.73 -2.08 18.26
N MET A 691 -22.50 -1.01 18.42
CA MET A 691 -23.87 -0.85 17.89
C MET A 691 -24.84 -1.95 18.39
N THR A 692 -24.78 -2.29 19.69
CA THR A 692 -25.69 -3.27 20.33
C THR A 692 -26.71 -2.64 21.26
N VAL A 693 -26.39 -1.49 21.88
CA VAL A 693 -27.29 -0.73 22.75
C VAL A 693 -27.58 0.63 22.13
N PRO A 694 -28.85 0.98 21.86
CA PRO A 694 -29.24 2.30 21.41
C PRO A 694 -29.43 3.28 22.59
N TYR A 695 -29.21 4.55 22.31
CA TYR A 695 -29.38 5.71 23.18
C TYR A 695 -30.23 6.78 22.47
N GLY A 696 -31.00 7.59 23.20
CA GLY A 696 -31.93 8.58 22.63
C GLY A 696 -31.79 10.02 23.11
N GLU A 697 -30.96 10.31 24.11
CA GLU A 697 -30.76 11.66 24.67
C GLU A 697 -29.28 12.01 24.92
N VAL A 698 -28.35 11.04 24.93
CA VAL A 698 -26.88 11.24 25.10
C VAL A 698 -26.29 12.24 24.10
N ARG A 699 -25.55 13.25 24.57
CA ARG A 699 -24.84 14.23 23.72
C ARG A 699 -23.41 14.49 24.17
N TYR A 700 -22.51 14.60 23.18
CA TYR A 700 -21.12 15.03 23.35
C TYR A 700 -20.88 16.34 22.59
N GLY A 701 -20.54 17.39 23.34
CA GLY A 701 -20.16 18.70 22.82
C GLY A 701 -18.68 18.99 23.08
N GLU A 702 -18.07 19.81 22.22
CA GLU A 702 -16.68 20.23 22.39
C GLU A 702 -16.44 21.62 21.79
N THR A 703 -15.87 22.54 22.57
CA THR A 703 -15.55 23.91 22.14
C THR A 703 -14.08 24.22 22.37
N SER A 704 -13.39 24.75 21.37
CA SER A 704 -12.00 25.19 21.52
C SER A 704 -11.74 26.53 20.84
N TYR A 705 -10.96 27.37 21.51
CA TYR A 705 -10.47 28.66 21.01
C TYR A 705 -9.04 28.90 21.46
N GLY A 706 -8.32 29.75 20.72
CA GLY A 706 -6.91 29.98 20.99
C GLY A 706 -6.25 30.99 20.06
N VAL A 707 -4.96 31.17 20.29
CA VAL A 707 -4.11 32.14 19.58
C VAL A 707 -2.76 31.51 19.26
N THR A 708 -2.33 31.60 18.00
CA THR A 708 -1.00 31.19 17.52
C THR A 708 -0.23 32.41 17.00
N THR A 709 0.95 32.68 17.56
CA THR A 709 1.93 33.62 17.03
C THR A 709 3.01 32.86 16.25
N THR A 710 3.27 33.25 15.01
CA THR A 710 4.39 32.74 14.19
C THR A 710 5.35 33.87 13.86
N TYR A 711 6.63 33.67 14.15
CA TYR A 711 7.72 34.57 13.81
C TYR A 711 8.80 33.81 13.02
N GLU A 712 9.21 34.35 11.88
CA GLU A 712 10.30 33.81 11.05
C GLU A 712 11.24 34.94 10.64
N GLN A 713 12.54 34.78 10.89
CA GLN A 713 13.55 35.81 10.60
C GLN A 713 14.94 35.19 10.32
N PRO A 714 15.61 35.54 9.21
CA PRO A 714 17.04 35.28 9.06
C PRO A 714 17.82 36.18 10.03
N LEU A 715 18.56 35.58 10.96
CA LEU A 715 19.46 36.30 11.88
C LEU A 715 20.77 36.69 11.18
N THR A 716 21.22 35.87 10.23
CA THR A 716 22.32 36.16 9.30
C THR A 716 22.05 35.46 7.96
N ALA A 717 22.85 35.76 6.92
CA ALA A 717 22.82 35.03 5.65
C ALA A 717 23.10 33.50 5.76
N LYS A 718 23.50 33.00 6.94
CA LYS A 718 23.72 31.57 7.23
C LYS A 718 22.88 31.03 8.40
N VAL A 719 21.99 31.82 9.02
CA VAL A 719 21.24 31.41 10.21
C VAL A 719 19.79 31.88 10.11
N ASP A 720 18.87 30.94 9.99
CA ASP A 720 17.42 31.21 10.05
C ASP A 720 16.87 30.86 11.44
N LEU A 721 16.03 31.73 11.99
CA LEU A 721 15.21 31.47 13.17
C LEU A 721 13.74 31.36 12.77
N SER A 722 13.05 30.34 13.29
CA SER A 722 11.60 30.24 13.29
C SER A 722 11.13 29.95 14.72
N VAL A 723 10.13 30.69 15.17
CA VAL A 723 9.46 30.53 16.46
C VAL A 723 7.96 30.45 16.20
N ILE A 724 7.31 29.45 16.77
CA ILE A 724 5.85 29.44 16.92
C ILE A 724 5.53 29.34 18.40
N ALA A 725 4.56 30.12 18.86
CA ALA A 725 3.97 30.03 20.18
C ALA A 725 2.44 29.95 20.04
N ASN A 726 1.80 29.13 20.86
CA ASN A 726 0.37 28.89 20.86
C ASN A 726 -0.15 28.79 22.30
N TYR A 727 -1.35 29.33 22.51
CA TYR A 727 -2.19 29.00 23.65
C TYR A 727 -3.57 28.63 23.13
N ALA A 728 -4.10 27.51 23.60
CA ALA A 728 -5.42 27.01 23.26
C ALA A 728 -6.15 26.56 24.54
N ARG A 729 -7.46 26.78 24.57
CA ARG A 729 -8.36 26.25 25.58
C ARG A 729 -9.37 25.32 24.91
N ARG A 730 -9.73 24.23 25.59
CA ARG A 730 -10.71 23.22 25.19
C ARG A 730 -11.72 23.05 26.32
N SER A 731 -13.01 23.00 25.99
CA SER A 731 -14.12 22.56 26.83
C SER A 731 -14.69 21.31 26.19
N ILE A 732 -14.87 20.25 26.97
CA ILE A 732 -15.53 19.01 26.58
C ILE A 732 -16.76 18.88 27.46
N ASP A 733 -17.90 18.61 26.88
CA ASP A 733 -19.20 18.61 27.55
C ASP A 733 -19.93 17.29 27.26
N LEU A 734 -20.19 16.46 28.28
CA LEU A 734 -20.96 15.23 28.16
C LEU A 734 -22.25 15.32 28.96
N VAL A 735 -23.37 15.03 28.30
CA VAL A 735 -24.70 15.05 28.89
C VAL A 735 -25.37 13.70 28.64
N ASP A 736 -25.66 12.99 29.71
CA ASP A 736 -26.46 11.77 29.72
C ASP A 736 -27.42 11.77 30.92
N ARG A 737 -28.69 12.07 30.69
CA ARG A 737 -29.69 12.29 31.76
C ARG A 737 -31.00 11.55 31.54
N SER A 738 -31.07 10.65 30.55
CA SER A 738 -32.37 10.08 30.17
C SER A 738 -32.97 9.25 31.30
N GLN A 739 -34.26 9.44 31.52
CA GLN A 739 -35.08 8.58 32.37
C GLN A 739 -35.68 7.40 31.58
N TRP A 740 -35.34 7.23 30.30
CA TRP A 740 -35.98 6.26 29.39
C TRP A 740 -35.00 5.22 28.86
N VAL A 741 -35.50 4.03 28.56
CA VAL A 741 -34.84 3.05 27.70
C VAL A 741 -35.45 3.16 26.31
N TYR A 742 -34.61 3.48 25.33
CA TYR A 742 -34.98 3.49 23.92
C TYR A 742 -34.75 2.13 23.26
N ASP A 743 -35.45 1.87 22.16
CA ASP A 743 -35.14 0.78 21.24
C ASP A 743 -34.49 1.28 19.94
N TRP A 744 -34.27 0.37 18.99
CA TRP A 744 -33.70 0.69 17.69
C TRP A 744 -34.66 1.42 16.73
N PHE A 745 -35.95 1.55 17.06
CA PHE A 745 -36.89 2.40 16.34
C PHE A 745 -36.90 3.85 16.88
N GLY A 746 -36.31 4.07 18.06
CA GLY A 746 -36.33 5.34 18.78
C GLY A 746 -37.56 5.49 19.69
N GLU A 747 -38.28 4.40 19.98
CA GLU A 747 -39.45 4.41 20.85
C GLU A 747 -39.03 4.23 22.33
N ARG A 748 -39.76 4.89 23.23
CA ARG A 748 -39.54 4.83 24.68
C ARG A 748 -40.19 3.57 25.25
N VAL A 749 -39.39 2.52 25.45
CA VAL A 749 -39.87 1.18 25.85
C VAL A 749 -40.29 1.13 27.32
N ARG A 750 -39.54 1.79 28.20
CA ARG A 750 -39.79 1.86 29.65
C ARG A 750 -39.00 2.98 30.31
N GLU A 751 -39.40 3.36 31.52
CA GLU A 751 -38.60 4.19 32.41
C GLU A 751 -37.42 3.39 32.99
N ARG A 752 -36.30 4.08 33.27
CA ARG A 752 -35.15 3.59 34.02
C ARG A 752 -35.34 3.89 35.51
N ARG A 753 -34.84 3.02 36.39
CA ARG A 753 -34.89 3.25 37.86
C ARG A 753 -33.90 4.31 38.34
N ILE A 754 -32.84 4.51 37.57
CA ILE A 754 -31.80 5.52 37.74
C ILE A 754 -31.57 6.11 36.35
N ALA A 755 -31.44 7.42 36.24
CA ALA A 755 -31.26 8.12 34.96
C ALA A 755 -29.84 7.91 34.41
N GLY A 756 -29.63 8.21 33.13
CA GLY A 756 -28.36 7.98 32.43
C GLY A 756 -28.40 6.68 31.63
N GLU A 757 -28.19 6.77 30.32
CA GLU A 757 -28.31 5.70 29.34
C GLU A 757 -27.12 4.74 29.32
N ILE A 758 -25.89 5.27 29.45
CA ILE A 758 -24.64 4.53 29.25
C ILE A 758 -24.34 3.57 30.42
N ASP A 759 -23.91 4.07 31.58
CA ASP A 759 -23.53 3.23 32.73
C ASP A 759 -24.66 3.05 33.76
N GLY A 760 -25.68 3.92 33.72
CA GLY A 760 -26.88 3.83 34.55
C GLY A 760 -26.91 4.76 35.76
N ASP A 761 -25.86 5.56 35.98
CA ASP A 761 -25.92 6.81 36.74
C ASP A 761 -25.95 8.00 35.76
N PRO A 762 -26.58 9.14 36.12
CA PRO A 762 -26.70 10.29 35.23
C PRO A 762 -25.45 11.18 35.25
N THR A 763 -25.15 11.81 34.11
CA THR A 763 -23.91 12.54 33.85
C THR A 763 -24.18 13.94 33.30
N ASP A 764 -23.57 14.98 33.90
CA ASP A 764 -23.58 16.37 33.43
C ASP A 764 -22.20 16.98 33.66
N GLN A 765 -21.27 16.61 32.78
CA GLN A 765 -19.85 16.90 32.94
C GLN A 765 -19.38 17.98 31.99
N THR A 766 -18.60 18.93 32.51
CA THR A 766 -17.74 19.78 31.69
C THR A 766 -16.30 19.65 32.13
N THR A 767 -15.40 19.30 31.21
CA THR A 767 -13.94 19.29 31.41
C THR A 767 -13.28 20.43 30.64
N TRP A 768 -12.56 21.29 31.34
CA TRP A 768 -11.72 22.35 30.76
C TRP A 768 -10.25 21.95 30.74
N GLN A 769 -9.60 22.18 29.61
CA GLN A 769 -8.16 22.04 29.44
C GLN A 769 -7.58 23.36 28.92
N ASP A 770 -6.50 23.83 29.57
CA ASP A 770 -5.68 24.95 29.12
C ASP A 770 -4.32 24.39 28.67
N SER A 771 -3.94 24.65 27.42
CA SER A 771 -2.72 24.13 26.80
C SER A 771 -1.88 25.27 26.20
N GLY A 772 -0.62 25.37 26.63
CA GLY A 772 0.39 26.23 26.03
C GLY A 772 1.46 25.41 25.32
N TRP A 773 1.76 25.74 24.06
CA TRP A 773 2.79 25.07 23.26
C TRP A 773 3.69 26.08 22.58
N SER A 774 4.96 25.73 22.37
CA SER A 774 5.83 26.49 21.49
C SER A 774 6.82 25.59 20.78
N ARG A 775 7.45 26.13 19.72
CA ARG A 775 8.59 25.53 19.05
C ARG A 775 9.56 26.63 18.62
N VAL A 776 10.82 26.49 19.03
CA VAL A 776 11.95 27.25 18.51
C VAL A 776 12.75 26.33 17.59
N ASN A 777 13.06 26.82 16.38
CA ASN A 777 13.85 26.11 15.36
C ASN A 777 14.91 27.06 14.82
N LEU A 778 16.19 26.71 15.01
CA LEU A 778 17.35 27.45 14.55
C LEU A 778 18.09 26.62 13.49
N ALA A 779 18.14 27.10 12.24
CA ALA A 779 18.77 26.40 11.13
C ALA A 779 20.04 27.14 10.67
N TRP A 780 21.20 26.52 10.91
CA TRP A 780 22.52 27.00 10.51
C TRP A 780 22.98 26.35 9.21
N LYS A 781 23.48 27.17 8.27
CA LYS A 781 23.91 26.80 6.91
C LYS A 781 25.40 27.13 6.74
N PRO A 782 26.33 26.36 7.34
CA PRO A 782 27.76 26.67 7.29
C PRO A 782 28.30 26.68 5.84
N HIS A 783 27.78 25.79 4.98
CA HIS A 783 28.16 25.60 3.59
C HIS A 783 26.90 25.18 2.78
N PRO A 784 26.73 25.52 1.49
CA PRO A 784 25.50 25.22 0.73
C PRO A 784 25.11 23.73 0.61
N ALA A 785 26.02 22.81 0.91
CA ALA A 785 25.74 21.37 0.97
C ALA A 785 25.26 20.87 2.35
N HIS A 786 25.31 21.69 3.39
CA HIS A 786 25.08 21.29 4.78
C HIS A 786 24.10 22.23 5.51
N VAL A 787 23.15 21.65 6.24
CA VAL A 787 22.28 22.38 7.18
C VAL A 787 22.34 21.66 8.52
N VAL A 788 22.53 22.39 9.61
CA VAL A 788 22.38 21.90 10.97
C VAL A 788 21.15 22.58 11.57
N ARG A 789 20.20 21.82 12.11
CA ARG A 789 19.03 22.37 12.80
C ARG A 789 19.05 22.02 14.28
N LEU A 790 18.71 22.98 15.12
CA LEU A 790 18.44 22.80 16.55
C LEU A 790 16.96 23.13 16.80
N VAL A 791 16.22 22.22 17.42
CA VAL A 791 14.80 22.41 17.72
C VAL A 791 14.53 22.14 19.19
N VAL A 792 13.69 22.97 19.80
CA VAL A 792 13.13 22.75 21.15
C VAL A 792 11.65 23.10 21.11
N SER A 793 10.80 22.21 21.62
CA SER A 793 9.35 22.36 21.63
C SER A 793 8.77 21.91 22.99
N PRO A 794 8.58 22.84 23.93
CA PRO A 794 7.86 22.57 25.17
C PRO A 794 6.35 22.71 24.98
N ALA A 795 5.60 21.82 25.62
CA ALA A 795 4.16 21.88 25.79
C ALA A 795 3.82 21.72 27.27
N TYR A 796 2.95 22.57 27.79
CA TYR A 796 2.40 22.46 29.14
C TYR A 796 0.88 22.47 29.05
N THR A 797 0.22 21.58 29.79
CA THR A 797 -1.23 21.43 29.81
C THR A 797 -1.73 21.25 31.22
N THR A 798 -2.77 21.98 31.59
CA THR A 798 -3.52 21.77 32.84
C THR A 798 -4.95 21.36 32.51
N ARG A 799 -5.57 20.59 33.41
CA ARG A 799 -6.96 20.13 33.23
C ARG A 799 -7.71 20.13 34.57
N ARG A 800 -8.99 20.47 34.50
CA ARG A 800 -9.99 20.48 35.60
C ARG A 800 -11.38 20.25 35.01
N GLY A 801 -12.35 19.81 35.79
CA GLY A 801 -13.74 19.75 35.36
C GLY A 801 -14.73 19.97 36.50
N ASP A 802 -15.99 19.71 36.18
CA ASP A 802 -17.20 19.97 36.96
C ASP A 802 -18.24 18.89 36.59
N GLU A 803 -18.54 17.95 37.50
CA GLU A 803 -19.69 17.02 37.41
C GLU A 803 -20.86 17.58 38.23
N ARG A 804 -21.99 17.83 37.58
CA ARG A 804 -23.16 18.49 38.20
C ARG A 804 -24.19 17.52 38.74
N LEU A 805 -24.10 16.23 38.40
CA LEU A 805 -25.01 15.17 38.83
C LEU A 805 -24.32 14.13 39.72
N GLN A 806 -23.41 14.58 40.59
CA GLN A 806 -22.74 13.73 41.59
C GLN A 806 -23.75 13.01 42.49
N ALA A 807 -23.55 11.70 42.65
CA ALA A 807 -24.38 10.84 43.51
C ALA A 807 -24.31 11.22 45.01
N ASP A 808 -23.22 11.86 45.44
CA ASP A 808 -23.09 12.52 46.75
C ASP A 808 -22.71 14.01 46.56
N PRO A 809 -23.66 14.94 46.70
CA PRO A 809 -23.40 16.38 46.60
C PRO A 809 -22.52 16.98 47.71
N GLN A 810 -22.09 16.20 48.72
CA GLN A 810 -21.10 16.62 49.73
C GLN A 810 -19.69 16.09 49.46
N ALA A 811 -19.50 15.20 48.50
CA ALA A 811 -18.18 14.76 48.07
C ALA A 811 -17.44 15.89 47.33
N ARG A 812 -16.09 15.84 47.33
CA ARG A 812 -15.30 16.66 46.39
C ARG A 812 -15.27 15.95 45.04
N ASP A 813 -15.83 16.61 44.03
CA ASP A 813 -15.82 16.22 42.63
C ASP A 813 -14.45 15.66 42.16
N PRO A 814 -14.38 14.41 41.68
CA PRO A 814 -13.17 13.84 41.05
C PRO A 814 -12.65 14.63 39.84
N LEU A 815 -13.50 15.39 39.14
CA LEU A 815 -13.08 16.27 38.04
C LEU A 815 -12.40 17.55 38.56
N SER A 816 -12.63 17.94 39.81
CA SER A 816 -11.90 19.05 40.46
C SER A 816 -10.46 18.72 40.86
N ALA A 817 -10.02 17.46 40.72
CA ALA A 817 -8.63 17.05 40.98
C ALA A 817 -7.62 17.77 40.07
N ARG A 818 -6.55 18.29 40.67
CA ARG A 818 -5.48 19.02 39.95
C ARG A 818 -4.74 18.07 39.00
N ARG A 819 -4.69 18.41 37.70
CA ARG A 819 -4.01 17.62 36.65
C ARG A 819 -3.07 18.53 35.84
N GLU A 820 -1.78 18.18 35.76
CA GLU A 820 -0.75 18.95 35.03
C GLU A 820 0.23 18.05 34.28
N LEU A 821 0.48 18.35 33.00
CA LEU A 821 1.45 17.65 32.14
C LEU A 821 2.41 18.66 31.50
N LEU A 822 3.71 18.41 31.67
CA LEU A 822 4.79 19.06 30.92
C LEU A 822 5.46 18.02 30.01
N THR A 823 5.53 18.31 28.72
CA THR A 823 6.35 17.56 27.75
C THR A 823 7.34 18.51 27.08
N VAL A 824 8.57 18.06 26.83
CA VAL A 824 9.54 18.81 26.02
C VAL A 824 10.19 17.86 25.02
N VAL A 825 10.07 18.17 23.74
CA VAL A 825 10.80 17.49 22.66
C VAL A 825 11.89 18.43 22.17
N SER A 826 13.13 17.98 22.19
CA SER A 826 14.25 18.71 21.59
C SER A 826 15.08 17.80 20.69
N GLY A 827 15.95 18.39 19.85
CA GLY A 827 16.85 17.60 19.04
C GLY A 827 17.73 18.40 18.09
N ILE A 828 18.62 17.67 17.44
CA ILE A 828 19.57 18.14 16.44
C ILE A 828 19.44 17.32 15.16
N GLU A 829 19.49 17.97 14.01
CA GLU A 829 19.52 17.36 12.67
C GLU A 829 20.69 17.90 11.86
N HIS A 830 21.32 17.05 11.07
CA HIS A 830 22.30 17.39 10.05
C HIS A 830 21.83 16.89 8.69
N GLU A 831 21.53 17.82 7.79
CA GLU A 831 21.33 17.52 6.37
C GLU A 831 22.65 17.60 5.62
N TRP A 832 22.89 16.64 4.73
CA TRP A 832 24.01 16.64 3.78
C TRP A 832 23.54 16.36 2.35
N ASN A 833 24.02 17.18 1.41
CA ASN A 833 23.60 17.19 0.01
C ASN A 833 24.82 17.00 -0.91
N ALA A 834 25.03 15.80 -1.44
CA ALA A 834 26.28 15.43 -2.11
C ALA A 834 26.15 15.30 -3.64
N ARG A 835 27.17 15.83 -4.34
CA ARG A 835 27.40 15.80 -5.80
C ARG A 835 26.21 16.28 -6.65
N PRO A 836 26.21 17.53 -7.14
CA PRO A 836 25.34 17.93 -8.25
C PRO A 836 25.56 17.01 -9.46
N VAL A 837 24.47 16.59 -10.11
CA VAL A 837 24.57 15.72 -11.30
C VAL A 837 24.79 16.58 -12.55
N GLU A 838 26.05 16.74 -12.95
CA GLU A 838 26.40 17.35 -14.23
C GLU A 838 25.71 16.64 -15.41
N GLY A 839 25.25 17.41 -16.39
CA GLY A 839 24.54 16.87 -17.56
C GLY A 839 23.12 16.35 -17.28
N ALA A 840 22.66 16.29 -16.02
CA ALA A 840 21.24 16.23 -15.71
C ALA A 840 20.63 17.62 -15.97
N SER A 841 20.38 17.90 -17.25
CA SER A 841 19.67 19.10 -17.71
C SER A 841 18.45 19.33 -16.83
N ALA A 842 18.43 20.45 -16.10
CA ALA A 842 17.28 20.82 -15.30
C ALA A 842 16.06 20.84 -16.21
N ILE A 843 15.03 20.07 -15.87
CA ILE A 843 13.69 20.33 -16.38
C ILE A 843 13.25 21.58 -15.63
N ALA A 844 13.64 22.74 -16.16
CA ALA A 844 13.36 24.03 -15.57
C ALA A 844 11.85 24.27 -15.59
N VAL A 845 11.20 24.01 -14.47
CA VAL A 845 9.82 24.44 -14.21
C VAL A 845 9.92 25.76 -13.46
N HIS A 846 9.60 26.86 -14.14
CA HIS A 846 9.52 28.21 -13.56
C HIS A 846 10.82 28.73 -12.88
N GLY A 847 11.92 28.80 -13.65
CA GLY A 847 13.07 29.69 -13.37
C GLY A 847 14.02 29.32 -12.23
N GLU A 848 13.54 28.70 -11.15
CA GLU A 848 14.38 28.37 -9.98
C GLU A 848 15.38 27.23 -10.31
N ARG A 849 16.68 27.48 -10.09
CA ARG A 849 17.75 26.50 -10.31
C ARG A 849 17.81 25.48 -9.17
N GLY A 850 16.90 24.50 -9.17
CA GLY A 850 16.96 23.35 -8.26
C GLY A 850 18.26 22.55 -8.44
N THR A 851 19.09 22.47 -7.40
CA THR A 851 20.33 21.70 -7.40
C THR A 851 20.05 20.20 -7.31
N ASN A 852 20.09 19.52 -8.45
CA ASN A 852 19.94 18.06 -8.55
C ASN A 852 21.15 17.33 -7.95
N TYR A 853 21.18 17.17 -6.62
CA TYR A 853 22.14 16.31 -5.93
C TYR A 853 21.93 14.83 -6.28
N ALA A 854 23.00 14.04 -6.29
CA ALA A 854 22.94 12.59 -6.48
C ALA A 854 22.50 11.89 -5.18
N ILE A 855 23.01 12.36 -4.03
CA ILE A 855 22.71 11.84 -2.70
C ILE A 855 22.20 12.98 -1.83
N GLN A 856 21.14 12.73 -1.07
CA GLN A 856 20.76 13.55 0.07
C GLN A 856 20.63 12.66 1.30
N ASN A 857 21.01 13.21 2.45
CA ASN A 857 21.00 12.57 3.76
C ASN A 857 20.45 13.55 4.81
N SER A 858 19.65 13.07 5.76
CA SER A 858 19.24 13.79 6.98
C SER A 858 19.36 12.83 8.16
N LEU A 859 20.35 13.09 9.02
CA LEU A 859 20.63 12.35 10.24
C LEU A 859 20.22 13.21 11.45
N PHE A 860 19.51 12.64 12.42
CA PHE A 860 19.03 13.40 13.58
C PHE A 860 19.02 12.59 14.89
N ALA A 861 19.05 13.33 16.00
CA ALA A 861 18.84 12.82 17.35
C ALA A 861 17.77 13.65 18.06
N LYS A 862 16.94 12.97 18.86
CA LYS A 862 15.82 13.52 19.65
C LYS A 862 16.05 13.26 21.13
N HIS A 863 15.65 14.20 21.97
CA HIS A 863 15.54 14.04 23.41
C HIS A 863 14.11 14.39 23.85
N TYR A 864 13.57 13.59 24.76
CA TYR A 864 12.21 13.67 25.25
C TYR A 864 12.24 13.84 26.77
N VAL A 865 11.51 14.82 27.29
CA VAL A 865 11.22 14.98 28.73
C VAL A 865 9.72 14.92 28.92
N TYR A 866 9.27 14.15 29.91
CA TYR A 866 7.87 14.00 30.32
C TYR A 866 7.76 14.16 31.84
N ARG A 867 6.82 14.98 32.30
CA ARG A 867 6.47 15.11 33.73
C ARG A 867 4.95 15.30 33.87
N ALA A 868 4.29 14.33 34.48
CA ALA A 868 2.87 14.39 34.84
C ALA A 868 2.70 14.49 36.36
N SER A 869 1.65 15.20 36.78
CA SER A 869 1.21 15.32 38.17
C SER A 869 -0.32 15.28 38.20
N THR A 870 -0.90 14.43 39.05
CA THR A 870 -2.35 14.39 39.28
C THR A 870 -2.67 14.18 40.75
N GLU A 871 -3.87 14.57 41.18
CA GLU A 871 -4.48 14.05 42.40
C GLU A 871 -5.36 12.84 42.04
N GLU A 872 -5.40 11.85 42.94
CA GLU A 872 -6.22 10.63 42.88
C GLU A 872 -7.15 10.62 44.10
N THR A 873 -8.45 10.39 43.88
CA THR A 873 -9.44 10.30 44.97
C THR A 873 -9.40 8.93 45.63
N LEU A 874 -9.16 8.88 46.93
CA LEU A 874 -9.20 7.66 47.73
C LEU A 874 -10.60 7.40 48.30
N PRO A 875 -10.97 6.14 48.63
CA PRO A 875 -12.16 5.83 49.41
C PRO A 875 -12.22 6.66 50.69
N GLY A 876 -13.33 7.37 50.92
CA GLY A 876 -13.47 8.35 52.00
C GLY A 876 -13.12 9.80 51.63
N GLY A 877 -12.92 10.12 50.34
CA GLY A 877 -12.87 11.52 49.84
C GLY A 877 -11.57 12.28 50.11
N SER A 878 -10.54 11.59 50.60
CA SER A 878 -9.17 12.14 50.69
C SER A 878 -8.43 12.00 49.35
N PHE A 879 -7.39 12.80 49.12
CA PHE A 879 -6.67 12.83 47.84
C PHE A 879 -5.19 12.45 48.02
N ARG A 880 -4.70 11.58 47.13
CA ARG A 880 -3.27 11.20 47.04
C ARG A 880 -2.64 11.90 45.83
N PRO A 881 -1.52 12.65 45.99
CA PRO A 881 -0.77 13.16 44.86
C PRO A 881 0.03 12.02 44.19
N LEU A 882 -0.10 11.90 42.88
CA LEU A 882 0.67 10.98 42.03
C LEU A 882 1.51 11.80 41.03
N THR A 883 2.74 11.38 40.79
CA THR A 883 3.60 11.99 39.76
C THR A 883 4.32 10.94 38.95
N SER A 884 4.56 11.22 37.67
CA SER A 884 5.32 10.36 36.75
C SER A 884 6.32 11.22 35.99
N ASN A 885 7.58 10.80 35.95
CA ASN A 885 8.70 11.58 35.40
C ASN A 885 9.59 10.68 34.54
N MET A 886 9.90 11.10 33.32
CA MET A 886 10.63 10.29 32.33
C MET A 886 11.52 11.16 31.44
N GLN A 887 12.66 10.60 31.02
CA GLN A 887 13.55 11.14 29.99
C GLN A 887 14.01 10.02 29.05
N ALA A 888 14.18 10.30 27.75
CA ALA A 888 14.75 9.34 26.80
C ALA A 888 15.27 9.99 25.52
N PHE A 889 15.98 9.19 24.71
CA PHE A 889 16.58 9.61 23.45
C PHE A 889 16.11 8.76 22.26
N GLY A 890 15.82 9.41 21.14
CA GLY A 890 15.57 8.79 19.83
C GLY A 890 16.63 9.19 18.82
N VAL A 891 16.78 8.42 17.75
CA VAL A 891 17.70 8.70 16.62
C VAL A 891 17.05 8.29 15.32
N GLY A 892 17.41 8.93 14.21
CA GLY A 892 16.94 8.51 12.89
C GLY A 892 17.79 9.05 11.76
N ASP A 893 17.70 8.37 10.62
CA ASP A 893 18.41 8.73 9.40
C ASP A 893 17.49 8.55 8.18
N SER A 894 17.72 9.35 7.14
CA SER A 894 16.99 9.29 5.87
C SER A 894 17.93 9.58 4.72
N ILE A 895 18.00 8.67 3.75
CA ILE A 895 18.88 8.74 2.59
C ILE A 895 18.06 8.62 1.31
N ARG A 896 18.32 9.49 0.33
CA ARG A 896 17.73 9.42 -1.01
C ARG A 896 18.79 9.38 -2.10
N LEU A 897 18.94 8.23 -2.74
CA LEU A 897 19.88 7.94 -3.82
C LEU A 897 19.19 8.11 -5.18
N ARG A 898 19.68 9.05 -6.01
CA ARG A 898 19.18 9.27 -7.37
C ARG A 898 19.94 8.40 -8.37
N LEU A 899 19.31 7.31 -8.81
CA LEU A 899 19.90 6.31 -9.71
C LEU A 899 19.91 6.77 -11.17
N THR A 900 18.87 7.49 -11.60
CA THR A 900 18.81 8.15 -12.91
C THR A 900 18.02 9.46 -12.81
N ALA A 901 17.98 10.26 -13.89
CA ALA A 901 17.12 11.44 -13.98
C ALA A 901 15.59 11.14 -14.02
N SER A 902 15.21 9.87 -13.85
CA SER A 902 13.83 9.36 -13.85
C SER A 902 13.61 8.27 -12.78
N MET A 903 14.56 8.08 -11.85
CA MET A 903 14.47 7.06 -10.80
C MET A 903 15.33 7.45 -9.60
N TYR A 904 14.74 7.41 -8.41
CA TYR A 904 15.44 7.47 -7.14
C TYR A 904 14.91 6.40 -6.19
N ALA A 905 15.67 6.11 -5.14
CA ALA A 905 15.21 5.30 -4.02
C ALA A 905 15.43 6.07 -2.71
N LYS A 906 14.45 6.00 -1.81
CA LYS A 906 14.56 6.46 -0.43
C LYS A 906 14.75 5.25 0.49
N ALA A 907 15.61 5.38 1.47
CA ALA A 907 15.74 4.45 2.59
C ALA A 907 15.79 5.27 3.88
N SER A 908 15.12 4.82 4.94
CA SER A 908 15.04 5.57 6.19
C SER A 908 14.88 4.67 7.40
N TYR A 909 15.44 5.10 8.53
CA TYR A 909 15.33 4.44 9.82
C TYR A 909 14.98 5.46 10.92
N GLU A 910 14.09 5.09 11.84
CA GLU A 910 13.88 5.84 13.10
C GLU A 910 13.80 4.87 14.29
N PHE A 911 14.52 5.19 15.35
CA PHE A 911 14.27 4.71 16.71
C PHE A 911 13.62 5.86 17.49
N THR A 912 12.32 5.77 17.71
CA THR A 912 11.51 6.88 18.23
C THR A 912 10.73 6.49 19.49
N ARG A 913 10.13 7.51 20.12
CA ARG A 913 9.14 7.37 21.19
C ARG A 913 7.97 8.32 20.95
N ARG A 914 6.81 7.92 21.46
CA ARG A 914 5.63 8.78 21.61
C ARG A 914 5.24 8.79 23.09
N LEU A 915 4.99 9.98 23.61
CA LEU A 915 4.67 10.21 25.01
C LEU A 915 3.16 10.01 25.26
N PRO A 916 2.75 9.60 26.47
CA PRO A 916 1.35 9.63 26.87
C PRO A 916 0.75 11.05 26.77
N ARG A 917 -0.47 11.15 26.25
CA ARG A 917 -1.20 12.42 26.06
C ARG A 917 -2.06 12.78 27.28
N PRO A 918 -2.49 14.06 27.44
CA PRO A 918 -3.36 14.47 28.55
C PRO A 918 -4.60 13.60 28.77
N GLU A 919 -5.22 13.11 27.69
CA GLU A 919 -6.46 12.32 27.75
C GLU A 919 -6.24 10.84 28.11
N GLU A 920 -5.00 10.37 28.06
CA GLU A 920 -4.63 9.00 28.43
C GLU A 920 -4.16 8.96 29.89
N VAL A 921 -3.41 9.99 30.27
CA VAL A 921 -2.85 10.17 31.61
C VAL A 921 -3.92 10.59 32.63
N PHE A 922 -4.87 11.44 32.21
CA PHE A 922 -5.88 12.02 33.09
C PHE A 922 -7.32 11.55 32.79
N GLY A 923 -7.49 10.57 31.89
CA GLY A 923 -8.78 10.15 31.38
C GLY A 923 -9.44 11.22 30.52
N ASN A 924 -10.76 11.13 30.27
CA ASN A 924 -11.55 12.24 29.70
C ASN A 924 -12.61 12.80 30.65
N GLY A 925 -12.68 12.27 31.88
CA GLY A 925 -13.68 12.62 32.90
C GLY A 925 -14.94 11.72 32.85
N ALA A 926 -15.20 11.14 31.68
CA ALA A 926 -16.36 10.31 31.38
C ALA A 926 -15.95 8.84 31.19
N LEU A 927 -16.09 8.32 29.95
CA LEU A 927 -15.85 6.92 29.60
C LEU A 927 -14.39 6.48 29.72
N VAL A 928 -13.44 7.42 29.81
CA VAL A 928 -12.00 7.11 29.90
C VAL A 928 -11.46 7.49 31.27
N GLU A 929 -10.95 6.49 31.98
CA GLU A 929 -10.27 6.60 33.27
C GLU A 929 -8.82 7.13 33.14
N ALA A 930 -8.29 7.68 34.23
CA ALA A 930 -6.93 8.20 34.30
C ALA A 930 -5.89 7.10 34.56
N ASN A 931 -4.83 7.02 33.73
CA ASN A 931 -3.68 6.17 34.01
C ASN A 931 -2.35 6.94 33.95
N ILE A 932 -1.87 7.40 35.10
CA ILE A 932 -0.57 8.09 35.22
C ILE A 932 0.64 7.13 35.21
N ALA A 933 0.43 5.81 35.29
CA ALA A 933 1.48 4.80 35.21
C ALA A 933 1.90 4.47 33.76
N LEU A 934 1.26 5.10 32.75
CA LEU A 934 1.59 4.89 31.34
C LEU A 934 3.06 5.22 31.01
N GLU A 935 3.74 4.25 30.41
CA GLU A 935 5.07 4.42 29.85
C GLU A 935 5.02 4.88 28.38
N PRO A 936 6.04 5.59 27.87
CA PRO A 936 6.12 5.95 26.45
C PRO A 936 6.30 4.74 25.52
N GLU A 937 5.50 4.69 24.46
CA GLU A 937 5.69 3.74 23.36
C GLU A 937 7.08 3.91 22.74
N VAL A 938 7.71 2.81 22.35
CA VAL A 938 8.98 2.77 21.61
C VAL A 938 8.73 2.16 20.23
N SER A 939 9.46 2.57 19.19
CA SER A 939 9.43 1.81 17.93
C SER A 939 10.71 1.95 17.10
N HIS A 940 11.07 0.83 16.46
CA HIS A 940 12.02 0.76 15.37
C HIS A 940 11.28 0.76 14.03
N ASN A 941 11.55 1.77 13.20
CA ASN A 941 10.85 2.04 11.97
C ASN A 941 11.81 1.98 10.78
N VAL A 942 11.57 1.10 9.81
CA VAL A 942 12.35 1.03 8.55
C VAL A 942 11.45 1.26 7.34
N ASN A 943 11.93 1.99 6.34
CA ASN A 943 11.33 2.06 5.00
C ASN A 943 12.37 1.86 3.89
N LEU A 944 11.93 1.31 2.76
CA LEU A 944 12.66 1.28 1.50
C LEU A 944 11.69 1.54 0.34
N GLY A 945 11.81 2.70 -0.31
CA GLY A 945 10.88 3.16 -1.34
C GLY A 945 11.55 3.58 -2.65
N PRO A 946 11.53 2.72 -3.70
CA PRO A 946 11.89 3.12 -5.06
C PRO A 946 10.75 3.86 -5.78
N HIS A 947 11.11 4.91 -6.51
CA HIS A 947 10.22 5.76 -7.29
C HIS A 947 10.70 5.86 -8.75
N VAL A 948 9.77 5.82 -9.71
CA VAL A 948 10.08 5.86 -11.16
C VAL A 948 9.09 6.75 -11.93
N ASP A 949 9.62 7.71 -12.71
CA ASP A 949 8.87 8.54 -13.67
C ASP A 949 9.16 8.10 -15.12
N LEU A 950 8.16 7.60 -15.83
CA LEU A 950 8.27 7.10 -17.21
C LEU A 950 7.46 7.95 -18.21
N ALA A 951 8.13 8.51 -19.21
CA ALA A 951 7.48 9.17 -20.34
C ALA A 951 7.44 8.24 -21.57
N SER A 952 6.26 8.09 -22.17
CA SER A 952 5.99 7.17 -23.27
C SER A 952 5.27 7.85 -24.46
N GLY A 953 4.87 7.07 -25.47
CA GLY A 953 3.96 7.54 -26.52
C GLY A 953 2.51 7.71 -26.05
N LEU A 954 2.10 6.94 -25.03
CA LEU A 954 0.73 6.91 -24.48
C LEU A 954 0.48 8.03 -23.47
N GLY A 955 1.53 8.50 -22.79
CA GLY A 955 1.45 9.46 -21.71
C GLY A 955 2.63 9.38 -20.74
N THR A 956 2.49 10.05 -19.61
CA THR A 956 3.38 9.95 -18.44
C THR A 956 2.83 8.96 -17.43
N PHE A 957 3.72 8.14 -16.87
CA PHE A 957 3.45 7.24 -15.75
C PHE A 957 4.37 7.59 -14.59
N THR A 958 3.83 7.67 -13.38
CA THR A 958 4.59 7.73 -12.12
C THR A 958 4.28 6.46 -11.34
N VAL A 959 5.30 5.80 -10.79
CA VAL A 959 5.15 4.59 -9.98
C VAL A 959 5.99 4.73 -8.72
N ASP A 960 5.32 4.66 -7.58
CA ASP A 960 5.90 4.63 -6.25
C ASP A 960 5.66 3.26 -5.62
N VAL A 961 6.70 2.66 -5.06
CA VAL A 961 6.59 1.47 -4.20
C VAL A 961 7.27 1.81 -2.88
N ASN A 962 6.75 1.34 -1.75
CA ASN A 962 7.43 1.40 -0.46
C ASN A 962 7.22 0.11 0.33
N GLY A 963 8.33 -0.51 0.75
CA GLY A 963 8.31 -1.58 1.74
C GLY A 963 8.60 -0.99 3.12
N PHE A 964 7.85 -1.42 4.14
CA PHE A 964 8.00 -0.91 5.50
C PHE A 964 8.03 -2.03 6.55
N TRP A 965 8.79 -1.80 7.61
CA TRP A 965 8.81 -2.62 8.81
C TRP A 965 8.70 -1.72 10.05
N ARG A 966 7.90 -2.15 11.02
CA ARG A 966 7.72 -1.55 12.34
C ARG A 966 7.87 -2.65 13.38
N ASP A 967 8.65 -2.37 14.41
CA ASP A 967 8.76 -3.19 15.61
C ASP A 967 8.58 -2.26 16.80
N SER A 968 7.35 -2.22 17.31
CA SER A 968 6.88 -1.26 18.29
C SER A 968 6.61 -1.94 19.62
N ASP A 969 6.99 -1.32 20.72
CA ASP A 969 6.94 -1.88 22.06
C ASP A 969 6.22 -0.96 23.05
N ARG A 970 5.58 -1.58 24.05
CA ARG A 970 4.72 -0.96 25.08
C ARG A 970 3.66 -0.03 24.47
N LEU A 971 2.92 -0.49 23.46
CA LEU A 971 1.88 0.28 22.79
C LEU A 971 0.81 0.77 23.78
N ILE A 972 0.47 2.05 23.73
CA ILE A 972 -0.61 2.61 24.55
C ILE A 972 -1.92 2.32 23.82
N VAL A 973 -2.72 1.41 24.38
CA VAL A 973 -3.99 0.95 23.79
C VAL A 973 -5.12 1.20 24.77
N LEU A 974 -6.23 1.73 24.26
CA LEU A 974 -7.47 1.85 25.01
C LEU A 974 -8.11 0.47 25.16
N LEU A 975 -8.15 -0.05 26.39
CA LEU A 975 -8.88 -1.27 26.76
C LEU A 975 -10.09 -0.89 27.58
N GLY A 976 -11.14 -1.72 27.60
CA GLY A 976 -12.33 -1.44 28.42
C GLY A 976 -13.33 -2.58 28.43
N ASN A 977 -14.39 -2.36 29.19
CA ASN A 977 -15.59 -3.20 29.25
C ASN A 977 -16.81 -2.39 28.78
N ASP A 978 -18.03 -2.87 29.04
CA ASP A 978 -19.26 -2.17 28.63
C ASP A 978 -19.54 -0.86 29.41
N ARG A 979 -18.65 -0.45 30.33
CA ARG A 979 -18.81 0.74 31.20
C ARG A 979 -17.69 1.75 31.01
N PHE A 980 -16.46 1.34 31.30
CA PHE A 980 -15.28 2.20 31.35
C PHE A 980 -14.14 1.65 30.49
N PHE A 981 -13.30 2.57 30.02
CA PHE A 981 -12.08 2.30 29.31
C PHE A 981 -10.88 2.90 30.05
N THR A 982 -9.78 2.17 30.11
CA THR A 982 -8.50 2.61 30.66
C THR A 982 -7.44 2.46 29.57
N TYR A 983 -6.64 3.49 29.33
CA TYR A 983 -5.45 3.33 28.48
C TYR A 983 -4.40 2.50 29.24
N GLN A 984 -3.81 1.51 28.57
CA GLN A 984 -2.80 0.62 29.15
C GLN A 984 -1.65 0.37 28.16
N ASN A 985 -0.43 0.13 28.66
CA ASN A 985 0.68 -0.34 27.83
C ASN A 985 0.49 -1.83 27.50
N VAL A 986 -0.14 -2.10 26.37
CA VAL A 986 -0.20 -3.44 25.78
C VAL A 986 1.10 -3.69 25.02
N PHE A 987 1.66 -4.88 25.18
CA PHE A 987 3.02 -5.18 24.75
C PHE A 987 3.22 -5.27 23.22
N ARG A 988 4.45 -5.60 22.84
CA ARG A 988 5.04 -5.51 21.51
C ARG A 988 4.15 -5.92 20.33
N ALA A 989 4.18 -5.11 19.27
CA ALA A 989 3.51 -5.33 18.00
C ALA A 989 4.47 -5.18 16.82
N ARG A 990 4.34 -6.06 15.83
CA ARG A 990 5.13 -6.03 14.58
C ARG A 990 4.22 -5.70 13.39
N ALA A 991 4.61 -4.73 12.57
CA ALA A 991 3.99 -4.49 11.27
C ALA A 991 5.00 -4.66 10.14
N LEU A 992 4.67 -5.49 9.14
CA LEU A 992 5.45 -5.65 7.91
C LEU A 992 4.51 -5.42 6.73
N GLY A 993 4.88 -4.58 5.77
CA GLY A 993 3.99 -4.30 4.64
C GLY A 993 4.68 -3.79 3.39
N VAL A 994 3.94 -3.87 2.29
CA VAL A 994 4.32 -3.32 0.99
C VAL A 994 3.13 -2.55 0.44
N GLU A 995 3.41 -1.34 -0.01
CA GLU A 995 2.45 -0.43 -0.61
C GLU A 995 2.94 0.05 -1.97
N ASN A 996 1.98 0.32 -2.87
CA ASN A 996 2.23 0.85 -4.20
C ASN A 996 1.22 1.95 -4.52
N ALA A 997 1.67 2.99 -5.20
CA ALA A 997 0.82 3.84 -6.02
C ALA A 997 1.30 3.86 -7.47
N PHE A 998 0.35 3.98 -8.39
CA PHE A 998 0.62 4.30 -9.78
C PHE A 998 -0.28 5.46 -10.21
N VAL A 999 0.24 6.30 -11.10
CA VAL A 999 -0.56 7.31 -11.79
C VAL A 999 -0.17 7.34 -13.24
N TRP A 1000 -1.17 7.42 -14.12
CA TRP A 1000 -1.02 7.62 -15.55
C TRP A 1000 -1.80 8.84 -16.01
N THR A 1001 -1.17 9.70 -16.80
CA THR A 1001 -1.86 10.78 -17.52
C THR A 1001 -1.56 10.66 -19.00
N SER A 1002 -2.62 10.55 -19.81
CA SER A 1002 -2.54 10.43 -21.26
C SER A 1002 -1.79 11.61 -21.90
N ARG A 1003 -1.19 11.40 -23.08
CA ARG A 1003 -0.41 12.42 -23.79
C ARG A 1003 -1.17 13.74 -24.01
N ALA A 1004 -2.48 13.66 -24.25
CA ALA A 1004 -3.34 14.82 -24.48
C ALA A 1004 -3.94 15.42 -23.19
N ARG A 1005 -3.64 14.86 -22.01
CA ARG A 1005 -4.24 15.20 -20.70
C ARG A 1005 -5.76 15.01 -20.59
N LEU A 1006 -6.41 14.49 -21.64
CA LEU A 1006 -7.85 14.20 -21.67
C LEU A 1006 -8.23 13.08 -20.69
N LEU A 1007 -7.45 12.00 -20.63
CA LEU A 1007 -7.67 10.89 -19.70
C LEU A 1007 -6.53 10.79 -18.68
N SER A 1008 -6.87 10.58 -17.41
CA SER A 1008 -5.95 10.17 -16.35
C SER A 1008 -6.53 9.02 -15.54
N ALA A 1009 -5.67 8.11 -15.10
CA ALA A 1009 -6.00 7.05 -14.16
C ALA A 1009 -4.99 7.03 -13.01
N ASP A 1010 -5.47 6.73 -11.82
CA ASP A 1010 -4.71 6.71 -10.57
C ASP A 1010 -5.09 5.46 -9.77
N GLY A 1011 -4.18 4.97 -8.92
CA GLY A 1011 -4.51 3.89 -8.01
C GLY A 1011 -3.44 3.58 -6.98
N SER A 1012 -3.89 2.94 -5.91
CA SER A 1012 -3.09 2.53 -4.77
C SER A 1012 -3.48 1.11 -4.32
N LEU A 1013 -2.49 0.36 -3.87
CA LEU A 1013 -2.61 -0.97 -3.30
C LEU A 1013 -1.74 -1.04 -2.05
N THR A 1014 -2.22 -1.71 -0.99
CA THR A 1014 -1.44 -1.91 0.22
C THR A 1014 -1.76 -3.27 0.84
N PHE A 1015 -0.70 -4.00 1.17
CA PHE A 1015 -0.72 -5.19 2.00
C PHE A 1015 0.08 -4.91 3.28
N GLN A 1016 -0.50 -5.19 4.45
CA GLN A 1016 0.16 -5.01 5.75
C GLN A 1016 -0.18 -6.15 6.72
N ASP A 1017 0.85 -6.89 7.15
CA ASP A 1017 0.77 -7.92 8.18
C ASP A 1017 1.10 -7.29 9.54
N VAL A 1018 0.05 -6.96 10.31
CA VAL A 1018 0.15 -6.36 11.65
C VAL A 1018 -0.22 -7.40 12.70
N ARG A 1019 0.74 -7.84 13.51
CA ARG A 1019 0.60 -8.93 14.49
C ARG A 1019 1.01 -8.51 15.90
N ASN A 1020 0.40 -9.16 16.89
CA ASN A 1020 0.96 -9.22 18.24
C ASN A 1020 2.32 -9.95 18.18
N ALA A 1021 3.29 -9.45 18.93
CA ALA A 1021 4.65 -9.98 19.04
C ALA A 1021 5.11 -10.07 20.51
N SER A 1022 4.16 -10.21 21.42
CA SER A 1022 4.36 -10.44 22.85
C SER A 1022 3.68 -11.73 23.31
N SER A 1023 4.45 -12.53 24.06
CA SER A 1023 4.01 -13.68 24.86
C SER A 1023 3.34 -13.32 26.19
N ASP A 1024 3.37 -12.03 26.55
CA ASP A 1024 3.17 -11.59 27.94
C ASP A 1024 1.86 -10.82 28.16
N GLY A 1025 1.33 -10.89 29.38
CA GLY A 1025 0.14 -10.17 29.83
C GLY A 1025 -1.18 -10.71 29.25
N THR A 1026 -2.25 -9.91 29.35
CA THR A 1026 -3.65 -10.28 29.03
C THR A 1026 -3.89 -10.71 27.58
N PHE A 1027 -2.90 -10.57 26.69
CA PHE A 1027 -2.99 -10.98 25.29
C PHE A 1027 -1.82 -11.88 24.84
N GLY A 1028 -1.02 -12.41 25.79
CA GLY A 1028 0.07 -13.34 25.51
C GLY A 1028 -0.39 -14.62 24.81
N ASP A 1029 -1.58 -15.12 25.17
CA ASP A 1029 -2.25 -16.26 24.52
C ASP A 1029 -2.53 -16.02 23.02
N PHE A 1030 -2.47 -14.76 22.56
CA PHE A 1030 -2.64 -14.35 21.16
C PHE A 1030 -1.31 -13.93 20.52
N GLU A 1031 -0.15 -14.45 20.97
CA GLU A 1031 1.14 -14.17 20.32
C GLU A 1031 1.09 -14.59 18.83
N GLY A 1032 1.53 -13.70 17.94
CA GLY A 1032 1.56 -13.97 16.51
C GLY A 1032 0.21 -13.80 15.79
N ASP A 1033 -0.92 -13.65 16.50
CA ASP A 1033 -2.20 -13.33 15.87
C ASP A 1033 -2.19 -11.94 15.21
N ARG A 1034 -3.02 -11.77 14.17
CA ARG A 1034 -3.34 -10.44 13.64
C ARG A 1034 -4.01 -9.57 14.71
N ILE A 1035 -3.54 -8.33 14.86
CA ILE A 1035 -4.16 -7.42 15.83
C ILE A 1035 -5.58 -7.03 15.35
N PRO A 1036 -6.62 -7.11 16.20
CA PRO A 1036 -8.02 -6.99 15.77
C PRO A 1036 -8.40 -5.63 15.19
N ASN A 1037 -9.46 -5.62 14.38
CA ASN A 1037 -10.07 -4.44 13.74
C ASN A 1037 -9.08 -3.65 12.85
N ARG A 1038 -8.13 -4.34 12.19
CA ARG A 1038 -7.12 -3.76 11.29
C ARG A 1038 -7.19 -4.35 9.88
N PRO A 1039 -7.54 -3.56 8.84
CA PRO A 1039 -7.48 -4.02 7.45
C PRO A 1039 -6.04 -4.32 7.00
N TRP A 1040 -5.83 -5.52 6.47
CA TRP A 1040 -4.50 -6.01 6.06
C TRP A 1040 -4.29 -6.07 4.53
N LEU A 1041 -5.35 -5.92 3.74
CA LEU A 1041 -5.29 -5.77 2.29
C LEU A 1041 -6.36 -4.77 1.83
N PHE A 1042 -5.95 -3.68 1.18
CA PHE A 1042 -6.86 -2.65 0.67
C PHE A 1042 -6.30 -1.96 -0.58
N ALA A 1043 -7.20 -1.41 -1.40
CA ALA A 1043 -6.88 -0.74 -2.64
C ALA A 1043 -7.86 0.40 -2.95
N SER A 1044 -7.43 1.37 -3.76
CA SER A 1044 -8.33 2.33 -4.39
C SER A 1044 -7.84 2.68 -5.79
N TRP A 1045 -8.76 3.09 -6.67
CA TRP A 1045 -8.42 3.49 -8.03
C TRP A 1045 -9.38 4.56 -8.54
N GLY A 1046 -8.87 5.48 -9.36
CA GLY A 1046 -9.62 6.56 -9.98
C GLY A 1046 -9.41 6.58 -11.49
N THR A 1047 -10.45 6.98 -12.22
CA THR A 1047 -10.37 7.28 -13.65
C THR A 1047 -11.14 8.55 -13.95
N ARG A 1048 -10.51 9.49 -14.66
CA ARG A 1048 -11.07 10.81 -14.97
C ARG A 1048 -10.87 11.16 -16.43
N LEU A 1049 -11.97 11.52 -17.09
CA LEU A 1049 -11.97 12.10 -18.43
C LEU A 1049 -12.23 13.60 -18.28
N ARG A 1050 -11.32 14.44 -18.74
CA ARG A 1050 -11.48 15.90 -18.85
C ARG A 1050 -11.71 16.28 -20.30
N THR A 1051 -12.76 17.07 -20.52
CA THR A 1051 -13.05 17.78 -21.77
C THR A 1051 -13.02 19.29 -21.52
N THR A 1052 -12.74 20.07 -22.55
CA THR A 1052 -12.58 21.53 -22.52
C THR A 1052 -13.20 22.14 -23.77
N GLY A 1053 -13.67 23.38 -23.70
CA GLY A 1053 -14.31 24.03 -24.85
C GLY A 1053 -15.85 23.96 -24.83
N TRP A 1054 -16.47 23.80 -23.65
CA TRP A 1054 -17.94 23.78 -23.54
C TRP A 1054 -18.44 24.36 -22.21
N PRO A 1055 -19.22 25.47 -22.20
CA PRO A 1055 -19.65 26.25 -23.38
C PRO A 1055 -18.59 27.20 -23.95
N SER A 1056 -17.58 27.66 -23.19
CA SER A 1056 -16.45 28.46 -23.71
C SER A 1056 -15.15 27.64 -23.79
N SER A 1057 -14.11 28.20 -24.43
CA SER A 1057 -12.73 27.68 -24.52
C SER A 1057 -12.16 27.24 -23.17
N ASP A 1058 -12.43 28.01 -22.13
CA ASP A 1058 -11.82 27.92 -20.81
C ASP A 1058 -12.66 27.06 -19.84
N ASP A 1059 -13.90 26.79 -20.22
CA ASP A 1059 -14.82 25.92 -19.50
C ASP A 1059 -14.45 24.44 -19.68
N ALA A 1060 -14.60 23.65 -18.62
CA ALA A 1060 -14.18 22.26 -18.58
C ALA A 1060 -15.24 21.36 -17.93
N LEU A 1061 -15.49 20.21 -18.55
CA LEU A 1061 -16.38 19.17 -18.04
C LEU A 1061 -15.56 17.90 -17.76
N GLU A 1062 -15.65 17.39 -16.53
CA GLU A 1062 -14.78 16.34 -16.00
C GLU A 1062 -15.59 15.26 -15.24
N PRO A 1063 -16.17 14.28 -15.96
CA PRO A 1063 -16.65 13.04 -15.35
C PRO A 1063 -15.53 12.22 -14.71
N PHE A 1064 -15.81 11.68 -13.52
CA PHE A 1064 -14.90 10.85 -12.75
C PHE A 1064 -15.58 9.62 -12.15
N TYR A 1065 -14.78 8.57 -11.99
CA TYR A 1065 -15.11 7.35 -11.27
C TYR A 1065 -14.02 7.07 -10.23
N VAL A 1066 -14.40 6.59 -9.05
CA VAL A 1066 -13.48 6.10 -8.01
C VAL A 1066 -14.00 4.78 -7.45
N GLY A 1067 -13.14 3.77 -7.39
CA GLY A 1067 -13.39 2.52 -6.69
C GLY A 1067 -12.52 2.41 -5.42
N ARG A 1068 -13.05 1.74 -4.39
CA ARG A 1068 -12.30 1.34 -3.19
C ARG A 1068 -12.63 -0.10 -2.84
N TYR A 1069 -11.60 -0.88 -2.53
CA TYR A 1069 -11.70 -2.23 -2.01
C TYR A 1069 -11.01 -2.34 -0.66
N VAL A 1070 -11.67 -2.97 0.31
CA VAL A 1070 -11.11 -3.36 1.61
C VAL A 1070 -11.41 -4.84 1.78
N HIS A 1071 -10.38 -5.68 1.92
CA HIS A 1071 -10.57 -7.11 2.12
C HIS A 1071 -11.01 -7.42 3.56
N GLN A 1072 -11.54 -8.62 3.80
CA GLN A 1072 -12.07 -9.03 5.10
C GLN A 1072 -11.00 -8.97 6.20
N PHE A 1073 -11.41 -8.62 7.43
CA PHE A 1073 -10.50 -8.56 8.58
C PHE A 1073 -11.22 -8.97 9.87
N TYR A 1074 -10.48 -9.49 10.86
CA TYR A 1074 -11.07 -9.93 12.13
C TYR A 1074 -11.47 -8.73 13.01
N ARG A 1075 -12.59 -8.85 13.71
CA ARG A 1075 -13.05 -7.96 14.78
C ARG A 1075 -12.49 -8.36 16.16
N GLY A 1076 -12.32 -9.66 16.40
CA GLY A 1076 -11.59 -10.23 17.54
C GLY A 1076 -10.20 -10.74 17.13
N TRP A 1077 -9.54 -11.50 18.01
CA TRP A 1077 -8.24 -12.13 17.70
C TRP A 1077 -8.41 -13.33 16.74
N GLU A 1078 -7.36 -13.68 15.98
CA GLU A 1078 -7.42 -14.66 14.88
C GLU A 1078 -7.58 -16.12 15.38
N SER A 1079 -7.06 -16.42 16.56
CA SER A 1079 -7.17 -17.72 17.24
C SER A 1079 -8.32 -17.80 18.26
N GLN A 1080 -9.08 -16.72 18.47
CA GLN A 1080 -10.08 -16.64 19.54
C GLN A 1080 -11.35 -17.45 19.23
N GLY A 1081 -11.35 -18.69 19.71
CA GLY A 1081 -12.46 -19.63 19.57
C GLY A 1081 -12.29 -20.57 18.38
N ARG A 1082 -13.40 -21.06 17.82
CA ARG A 1082 -13.34 -21.86 16.60
C ARG A 1082 -13.42 -20.95 15.38
N ARG A 1083 -12.57 -21.21 14.38
CA ARG A 1083 -12.49 -20.41 13.13
C ARG A 1083 -13.80 -20.28 12.36
N GLU A 1084 -14.70 -21.25 12.49
CA GLU A 1084 -16.07 -21.22 11.93
C GLU A 1084 -16.97 -20.13 12.56
N PHE A 1085 -16.60 -19.62 13.74
CA PHE A 1085 -17.28 -18.55 14.47
C PHE A 1085 -16.40 -17.30 14.68
N ASN A 1086 -15.25 -17.20 13.99
CA ASN A 1086 -14.39 -16.02 14.09
C ASN A 1086 -15.17 -14.77 13.67
N GLN A 1087 -15.21 -13.76 14.55
CA GLN A 1087 -15.89 -12.51 14.26
C GLN A 1087 -15.10 -11.76 13.19
N VAL A 1088 -15.63 -11.72 11.96
CA VAL A 1088 -15.05 -11.02 10.81
C VAL A 1088 -15.90 -9.83 10.40
N VAL A 1089 -15.23 -8.83 9.84
CA VAL A 1089 -15.80 -7.81 8.97
C VAL A 1089 -15.58 -8.28 7.53
N ASP A 1090 -16.66 -8.36 6.75
CA ASP A 1090 -16.61 -8.83 5.37
C ASP A 1090 -15.82 -7.91 4.42
N ALA A 1091 -15.41 -8.47 3.28
CA ALA A 1091 -14.76 -7.72 2.22
C ALA A 1091 -15.74 -6.74 1.55
N GLN A 1092 -15.32 -5.49 1.41
CA GLN A 1092 -16.15 -4.36 0.99
C GLN A 1092 -15.61 -3.76 -0.31
N LEU A 1093 -16.53 -3.49 -1.24
CA LEU A 1093 -16.25 -2.84 -2.52
C LEU A 1093 -17.23 -1.69 -2.73
N THR A 1094 -16.72 -0.46 -2.79
CA THR A 1094 -17.52 0.74 -3.03
C THR A 1094 -17.12 1.43 -4.33
N HIS A 1095 -18.10 2.08 -4.94
CA HIS A 1095 -18.01 2.76 -6.22
C HIS A 1095 -18.62 4.17 -6.08
N ASN A 1096 -17.85 5.20 -6.41
CA ASN A 1096 -18.33 6.58 -6.52
C ASN A 1096 -18.27 7.02 -7.98
N LEU A 1097 -19.29 7.74 -8.43
CA LEU A 1097 -19.40 8.35 -9.76
C LEU A 1097 -19.70 9.83 -9.59
N GLY A 1098 -19.05 10.69 -10.37
CA GLY A 1098 -19.31 12.13 -10.31
C GLY A 1098 -19.01 12.87 -11.59
N LEU A 1099 -19.49 14.11 -11.65
CA LEU A 1099 -19.36 15.01 -12.78
C LEU A 1099 -19.08 16.42 -12.24
N SER A 1100 -17.87 16.92 -12.50
CA SER A 1100 -17.51 18.32 -12.23
C SER A 1100 -17.61 19.16 -13.51
N TRP A 1101 -18.27 20.30 -13.44
CA TRP A 1101 -18.32 21.31 -14.49
C TRP A 1101 -17.71 22.60 -13.94
N THR A 1102 -16.56 23.01 -14.49
CA THR A 1102 -15.88 24.26 -14.15
C THR A 1102 -16.18 25.30 -15.23
N LEU A 1103 -16.77 26.42 -14.80
CA LEU A 1103 -16.90 27.65 -15.57
C LEU A 1103 -15.76 28.61 -15.20
N ALA A 1104 -15.03 29.12 -16.19
CA ALA A 1104 -13.87 30.01 -15.98
C ALA A 1104 -14.06 31.35 -16.68
N ARG A 1105 -14.05 32.45 -15.91
CA ARG A 1105 -14.12 33.84 -16.41
C ARG A 1105 -13.01 34.65 -15.76
N ASP A 1106 -12.66 35.81 -16.33
CA ASP A 1106 -11.45 36.56 -15.96
C ASP A 1106 -11.31 36.91 -14.47
N VAL A 1107 -12.45 37.03 -13.77
CA VAL A 1107 -12.51 37.43 -12.35
C VAL A 1107 -12.97 36.30 -11.41
N ALA A 1108 -13.42 35.14 -11.92
CA ALA A 1108 -14.03 34.08 -11.10
C ALA A 1108 -14.00 32.70 -11.78
N ARG A 1109 -13.86 31.62 -10.98
CA ARG A 1109 -13.85 30.23 -11.47
C ARG A 1109 -14.78 29.32 -10.66
N VAL A 1110 -16.07 29.34 -11.00
CA VAL A 1110 -17.07 28.50 -10.35
C VAL A 1110 -16.98 27.06 -10.85
N THR A 1111 -16.96 26.09 -9.94
CA THR A 1111 -17.13 24.66 -10.24
C THR A 1111 -18.37 24.13 -9.55
N THR A 1112 -19.24 23.47 -10.31
CA THR A 1112 -20.36 22.68 -9.80
C THR A 1112 -20.04 21.20 -9.97
N THR A 1113 -20.20 20.42 -8.90
CA THR A 1113 -19.97 18.98 -8.89
C THR A 1113 -21.21 18.25 -8.39
N LEU A 1114 -21.65 17.26 -9.17
CA LEU A 1114 -22.60 16.24 -8.75
C LEU A 1114 -21.82 14.95 -8.47
N GLU A 1115 -21.98 14.36 -7.28
CA GLU A 1115 -21.31 13.10 -6.91
C GLU A 1115 -22.32 12.13 -6.28
N ALA A 1116 -22.34 10.89 -6.77
CA ALA A 1116 -23.07 9.77 -6.22
C ALA A 1116 -22.05 8.80 -5.59
N GLN A 1117 -22.10 8.67 -4.27
CA GLN A 1117 -21.19 7.82 -3.50
C GLN A 1117 -21.84 6.47 -3.18
N ASN A 1118 -21.03 5.40 -3.14
CA ASN A 1118 -21.49 4.03 -2.90
C ASN A 1118 -22.69 3.65 -3.80
N VAL A 1119 -22.56 3.79 -5.13
CA VAL A 1119 -23.71 3.67 -6.06
C VAL A 1119 -24.37 2.28 -6.05
N THR A 1120 -23.60 1.23 -5.73
CA THR A 1120 -24.08 -0.15 -5.52
C THR A 1120 -24.90 -0.32 -4.25
N ASN A 1121 -24.87 0.65 -3.32
CA ASN A 1121 -25.44 0.54 -1.97
C ASN A 1121 -24.91 -0.70 -1.24
N ALA A 1122 -23.60 -0.94 -1.32
CA ALA A 1122 -22.94 -1.96 -0.51
C ALA A 1122 -23.08 -1.60 0.97
N ALA A 1123 -23.24 -2.60 1.83
CA ALA A 1123 -23.10 -2.41 3.27
C ALA A 1123 -21.62 -2.23 3.60
N VAL A 1124 -21.30 -1.20 4.38
CA VAL A 1124 -19.92 -0.80 4.70
C VAL A 1124 -19.80 -0.73 6.21
N PHE A 1125 -18.81 -1.42 6.76
CA PHE A 1125 -18.55 -1.57 8.19
C PHE A 1125 -17.04 -1.41 8.39
N ASP A 1126 -16.60 -0.21 8.77
CA ASP A 1126 -15.16 0.08 8.89
C ASP A 1126 -14.66 -0.03 10.34
N PHE A 1127 -15.51 0.17 11.35
CA PHE A 1127 -15.10 0.33 12.75
C PHE A 1127 -15.92 -0.58 13.68
N PHE A 1128 -15.33 -1.69 14.13
CA PHE A 1128 -15.95 -2.68 15.06
C PHE A 1128 -17.32 -3.27 14.65
N GLY A 1129 -17.78 -3.03 13.42
CA GLY A 1129 -19.11 -3.45 12.94
C GLY A 1129 -20.16 -2.33 12.94
N VAL A 1130 -19.81 -1.09 13.30
CA VAL A 1130 -20.70 0.07 13.11
C VAL A 1130 -20.90 0.31 11.60
N GLN A 1131 -22.17 0.40 11.19
CA GLN A 1131 -22.53 0.58 9.78
C GLN A 1131 -22.34 2.03 9.33
N ARG A 1132 -21.67 2.23 8.19
CA ARG A 1132 -21.56 3.52 7.51
C ARG A 1132 -22.78 3.79 6.63
N PRO A 1133 -22.99 5.07 6.21
CA PRO A 1133 -23.99 5.41 5.21
C PRO A 1133 -23.93 4.54 3.95
N GLY A 1134 -25.10 4.19 3.41
CA GLY A 1134 -25.26 3.48 2.15
C GLY A 1134 -24.99 4.36 0.93
N ARG A 1135 -25.79 4.21 -0.13
CA ARG A 1135 -25.71 5.10 -1.30
C ARG A 1135 -26.11 6.52 -0.90
N ALA A 1136 -25.29 7.49 -1.29
CA ALA A 1136 -25.48 8.91 -1.01
C ALA A 1136 -25.34 9.74 -2.30
N PHE A 1137 -26.02 10.88 -2.34
CA PHE A 1137 -25.93 11.86 -3.43
C PHE A 1137 -25.60 13.23 -2.85
N TYR A 1138 -24.68 13.94 -3.50
CA TYR A 1138 -24.20 15.27 -3.10
C TYR A 1138 -24.11 16.21 -4.31
N LEU A 1139 -24.48 17.46 -4.08
CA LEU A 1139 -24.24 18.61 -4.95
C LEU A 1139 -23.27 19.55 -4.22
N LYS A 1140 -22.22 19.99 -4.89
CA LYS A 1140 -21.27 20.98 -4.38
C LYS A 1140 -21.05 22.09 -5.39
N VAL A 1141 -20.98 23.31 -4.91
CA VAL A 1141 -20.54 24.49 -5.65
C VAL A 1141 -19.32 25.07 -4.92
N THR A 1142 -18.29 25.43 -5.68
CA THR A 1142 -17.06 26.06 -5.18
C THR A 1142 -16.63 27.14 -6.17
N GLY A 1143 -16.41 28.37 -5.70
CA GLY A 1143 -15.87 29.50 -6.46
C GLY A 1143 -14.57 30.00 -5.85
#